data_AF-A0A259C9Z4-F1
#
_entry.id   AF-A0A259C9Z4-F1
#
_cell.length_a   1.000
_cell.length_b   1.000
_cell.length_c   1.000
_cell.angle_alpha   90.00
_cell.angle_beta   90.00
_cell.angle_gamma   90.00
#
_symmetry.space_group_name_H-M   'P 1'
#
loop_
_entity.id
_entity.type
_entity.pdbx_description
1 polymer ?
#
loop_
_entity_poly.entity_id
_entity_poly.type
_entity_poly.pdbx_seq_one_letter_code
_entity_poly.pdbx_strand_id
1 'polypeptide(L)'
;MIAPGLYAVPQTDAGACLAYFLYKDGSLTTSLTLAESWTTYGGAYLFCAQPIDLSGSPAFPDLARKALFPVPLPQAWHAFIWLPDADSLSAAQSLAFTGQRPVILTTPATVTVGDVGINFASSFNPVVALGDDPVLGPAFTLSAAAANAVRLSFGTATADVHTIGSPSLWTMALPVAGALAGSLVFDVGLDTGQLQACLGMGFVYGYGPAETAASLFFPMAQPQVPSRSPTQFPDFTFMANPARPYDGSTTRLSWTGNTPLPPFGFQSATLAATGSPVPTRAETVFATPAPATGTAFAGGFGLHKAPASTRFPGAPEASGPPAPVRSYLAPVGAWTLSLTMPPSAPGADTPLWLMPGLALSEFLAVADGETVVFACAQPAHAAGFSPSASPPARTTDGSLLADTFTTSGLTILPGGGANAGRGYYSQPTAAPFFAPLPGEPTLMALAVRAGKLDAPAPFPFVPYGGIGAALPAGGGACNPGVPAATFLGFESQVLGTARHQALASAAEGPALLPLFSSSGPPSPLQATTPVGLLIDLHDDGTFRKLTLARAPDAALASPLGLAELSIAGAGSGTPPFPADLSLALTQNDLMLVVSRADSTWDFRNRILVDGFEFRFDLSGDGAILVFKSNTTASLADLAARPSLWTQPDHFNADAQAVSAALTAAIAEARADVTHAADSPFHAFVAMADDPAWTGVIAFNAAIDGSNMPADLQMLLGGINGSLHAHHFGIEANQLAPLGGSRTGLRIDQSSLFGVIYYRDPGGAADSPPPDLQYRLELLSVVFSNSKVTQFNAKVGLVLNALFGRPLTLLSPVPSPPLEANTLVLKGQYQTQNGVGQVTFRTLAPYLYAFKPPSPGASQVLSEIHMAGASLVPTGTTSDGSGARKVKARFQIGGELWFSASPFPVPDPIDLFSYGAAGSGGTGLPFANMGIDLTFDLDANGATIPGSQTLAFDPSTLVAAPTASAIRPNSLLSALPLRFSKFLAPTQPLTAARAGAQTVHVLQLETLTGDADAGSPVPTSPPMPVPAV
;
A
#
# COMPACT_ATOMS: atom_id res chain seq x y z
N MET A 1 54.23 -1.49 -26.00
CA MET A 1 54.71 -2.25 -24.82
C MET A 1 54.09 -1.61 -23.61
N ILE A 2 53.53 -2.40 -22.67
CA ILE A 2 52.91 -1.85 -21.45
C ILE A 2 53.72 -2.24 -20.20
N ALA A 3 54.36 -3.41 -20.21
CA ALA A 3 55.38 -3.82 -19.24
C ALA A 3 56.48 -4.62 -19.96
N PRO A 4 57.67 -4.81 -19.36
CA PRO A 4 58.76 -5.59 -19.98
C PRO A 4 58.28 -6.98 -20.41
N GLY A 5 58.25 -7.22 -21.72
CA GLY A 5 57.82 -8.51 -22.29
C GLY A 5 56.31 -8.70 -22.45
N LEU A 6 55.48 -7.72 -22.08
CA LEU A 6 54.04 -7.72 -22.28
C LEU A 6 53.62 -6.55 -23.20
N TYR A 7 53.01 -6.91 -24.32
CA TYR A 7 52.62 -5.96 -25.36
C TYR A 7 51.10 -5.96 -25.49
N ALA A 8 50.48 -4.78 -25.48
CA ALA A 8 49.08 -4.66 -25.90
C ALA A 8 48.98 -5.07 -27.36
N VAL A 9 47.99 -5.90 -27.68
CA VAL A 9 47.54 -6.05 -29.06
C VAL A 9 46.70 -4.81 -29.39
N PRO A 10 47.03 -4.07 -30.47
CA PRO A 10 46.29 -2.88 -30.84
C PRO A 10 44.80 -3.17 -30.98
N GLN A 11 43.96 -2.41 -30.25
CA GLN A 11 42.51 -2.44 -30.40
C GLN A 11 42.11 -1.43 -31.48
N THR A 12 41.11 -1.76 -32.29
CA THR A 12 40.55 -0.87 -33.31
C THR A 12 39.65 0.21 -32.72
N ASP A 13 39.16 0.01 -31.49
CA ASP A 13 38.27 0.91 -30.75
C ASP A 13 38.96 1.51 -29.52
N ALA A 14 38.50 2.67 -29.05
CA ALA A 14 39.07 3.42 -27.90
C ALA A 14 38.88 2.75 -26.51
N GLY A 15 38.63 1.44 -26.46
CA GLY A 15 38.38 0.67 -25.25
C GLY A 15 39.65 0.20 -24.53
N ALA A 16 39.48 -0.31 -23.30
CA ALA A 16 40.57 -0.93 -22.56
C ALA A 16 41.10 -2.18 -23.30
N CYS A 17 42.41 -2.34 -23.36
CA CYS A 17 43.04 -3.49 -24.02
C CYS A 17 42.72 -4.78 -23.25
N LEU A 18 42.23 -5.80 -23.95
CA LEU A 18 41.88 -7.12 -23.37
C LEU A 18 42.67 -8.27 -24.01
N ALA A 19 43.46 -7.98 -25.04
CA ALA A 19 44.32 -8.92 -25.73
C ALA A 19 45.77 -8.46 -25.61
N TYR A 20 46.64 -9.33 -25.10
CA TYR A 20 48.05 -9.03 -24.87
C TYR A 20 48.93 -10.09 -25.48
N PHE A 21 50.13 -9.74 -25.92
CA PHE A 21 51.16 -10.69 -26.29
C PHE A 21 52.21 -10.75 -25.19
N LEU A 22 52.39 -11.94 -24.61
CA LEU A 22 53.43 -12.25 -23.63
C LEU A 22 54.60 -12.94 -24.34
N TYR A 23 55.73 -12.25 -24.40
CA TYR A 23 56.94 -12.78 -25.00
C TYR A 23 57.61 -13.82 -24.09
N LYS A 24 57.95 -14.98 -24.65
CA LYS A 24 58.45 -16.13 -23.89
C LYS A 24 59.88 -15.94 -23.36
N ASP A 25 60.74 -15.19 -24.07
CA ASP A 25 62.17 -15.07 -23.73
C ASP A 25 62.51 -13.73 -23.01
N GLY A 26 61.59 -13.20 -22.19
CA GLY A 26 61.84 -12.02 -21.37
C GLY A 26 61.27 -10.73 -21.97
N SER A 27 62.11 -9.70 -22.16
CA SER A 27 61.69 -8.39 -22.68
C SER A 27 62.42 -8.05 -23.98
N LEU A 28 61.75 -7.32 -24.87
CA LEU A 28 62.37 -6.67 -26.03
C LEU A 28 62.44 -5.17 -25.73
N THR A 29 63.31 -4.44 -26.42
CA THR A 29 63.51 -3.00 -26.20
C THR A 29 62.67 -2.11 -27.12
N THR A 30 61.96 -2.69 -28.09
CA THR A 30 61.16 -1.99 -29.09
C THR A 30 59.67 -2.34 -28.98
N SER A 31 58.80 -1.47 -29.52
CA SER A 31 57.41 -1.84 -29.80
C SER A 31 57.38 -2.94 -30.85
N LEU A 32 56.35 -3.79 -30.78
CA LEU A 32 56.23 -4.99 -31.59
C LEU A 32 54.89 -4.96 -32.32
N THR A 33 54.90 -5.16 -33.64
CA THR A 33 53.67 -5.23 -34.43
C THR A 33 53.01 -6.60 -34.29
N LEU A 34 51.71 -6.68 -34.53
CA LEU A 34 50.98 -7.95 -34.49
C LEU A 34 51.57 -8.98 -35.48
N ALA A 35 51.97 -8.56 -36.68
CA ALA A 35 52.64 -9.43 -37.65
C ALA A 35 53.98 -9.97 -37.14
N GLU A 36 54.83 -9.10 -36.57
CA GLU A 36 56.11 -9.51 -35.98
C GLU A 36 55.93 -10.48 -34.80
N SER A 37 54.87 -10.31 -34.00
CA SER A 37 54.54 -11.23 -32.89
C SER A 37 54.20 -12.64 -33.33
N TRP A 38 53.78 -12.80 -34.60
CA TRP A 38 53.39 -14.09 -35.14
C TRP A 38 54.50 -14.73 -35.99
N THR A 39 55.20 -13.95 -36.80
CA THR A 39 56.19 -14.51 -37.74
C THR A 39 57.61 -14.59 -37.19
N THR A 40 57.94 -13.73 -36.22
CA THR A 40 59.33 -13.50 -35.80
C THR A 40 59.60 -13.97 -34.37
N TYR A 41 58.63 -13.80 -33.46
CA TYR A 41 58.82 -14.04 -32.01
C TYR A 41 57.83 -15.06 -31.47
N GLY A 42 58.31 -16.08 -30.75
CA GLY A 42 57.44 -17.02 -30.02
C GLY A 42 56.90 -16.44 -28.71
N GLY A 43 55.65 -16.75 -28.36
CA GLY A 43 54.99 -16.22 -27.16
C GLY A 43 53.52 -16.64 -27.05
N ALA A 44 52.80 -16.09 -26.08
CA ALA A 44 51.37 -16.36 -25.92
C ALA A 44 50.53 -15.10 -26.12
N TYR A 45 49.41 -15.24 -26.82
CA TYR A 45 48.34 -14.25 -26.85
C TYR A 45 47.40 -14.52 -25.68
N LEU A 46 47.38 -13.60 -24.73
CA LEU A 46 46.54 -13.61 -23.54
C LEU A 46 45.25 -12.85 -23.83
N PHE A 47 44.11 -13.51 -23.74
CA PHE A 47 42.78 -12.94 -23.81
C PHE A 47 42.18 -12.90 -22.41
N CYS A 48 41.96 -11.71 -21.88
CA CYS A 48 41.59 -11.52 -20.49
C CYS A 48 40.13 -11.09 -20.35
N ALA A 49 39.44 -11.60 -19.33
CA ALA A 49 38.07 -11.15 -19.03
C ALA A 49 38.04 -9.69 -18.56
N GLN A 50 39.12 -9.21 -17.94
CA GLN A 50 39.30 -7.83 -17.49
C GLN A 50 40.68 -7.31 -17.91
N PRO A 51 40.87 -5.98 -18.03
CA PRO A 51 42.18 -5.41 -18.30
C PRO A 51 43.18 -5.80 -17.19
N ILE A 52 44.42 -6.07 -17.58
CA ILE A 52 45.49 -6.38 -16.63
C ILE A 52 45.91 -5.07 -15.95
N ASP A 53 45.66 -4.95 -14.63
CA ASP A 53 46.16 -3.84 -13.84
C ASP A 53 47.65 -4.03 -13.50
N LEU A 54 48.49 -3.33 -14.26
CA LEU A 54 49.94 -3.34 -14.06
C LEU A 54 50.40 -2.36 -12.96
N SER A 55 49.51 -1.52 -12.43
CA SER A 55 49.83 -0.59 -11.34
C SER A 55 49.83 -1.27 -9.97
N GLY A 56 48.98 -2.30 -9.78
CA GLY A 56 48.92 -3.11 -8.57
C GLY A 56 49.92 -4.28 -8.50
N SER A 57 50.35 -4.83 -9.65
CA SER A 57 51.29 -5.97 -9.71
C SER A 57 52.26 -5.87 -10.90
N PRO A 58 53.36 -5.10 -10.79
CA PRO A 58 54.34 -4.96 -11.87
C PRO A 58 55.08 -6.27 -12.21
N ALA A 59 54.93 -7.31 -11.37
CA ALA A 59 55.51 -8.64 -11.55
C ALA A 59 54.63 -9.60 -12.38
N PHE A 60 53.42 -9.20 -12.81
CA PHE A 60 52.52 -10.07 -13.57
C PHE A 60 53.20 -10.74 -14.79
N PRO A 61 53.94 -10.03 -15.67
CA PRO A 61 54.57 -10.67 -16.83
C PRO A 61 55.54 -11.79 -16.46
N ASP A 62 56.29 -11.63 -15.37
CA ASP A 62 57.26 -12.64 -14.91
C ASP A 62 56.56 -13.83 -14.25
N LEU A 63 55.50 -13.58 -13.46
CA LEU A 63 54.66 -14.62 -12.87
C LEU A 63 53.91 -15.43 -13.94
N ALA A 64 53.29 -14.75 -14.91
CA ALA A 64 52.61 -15.36 -16.04
C ALA A 64 53.60 -16.19 -16.87
N ARG A 65 54.80 -15.69 -17.14
CA ARG A 65 55.83 -16.44 -17.87
C ARG A 65 56.25 -17.71 -17.12
N LYS A 66 56.45 -17.61 -15.80
CA LYS A 66 56.80 -18.76 -14.95
C LYS A 66 55.69 -19.80 -14.86
N ALA A 67 54.43 -19.36 -14.82
CA ALA A 67 53.27 -20.24 -14.70
C ALA A 67 52.91 -20.90 -16.04
N LEU A 68 52.93 -20.14 -17.14
CA LEU A 68 52.43 -20.58 -18.45
C LEU A 68 53.52 -21.24 -19.33
N PHE A 69 54.80 -20.99 -19.06
CA PHE A 69 55.93 -21.58 -19.79
C PHE A 69 56.91 -22.32 -18.85
N PRO A 70 56.48 -23.43 -18.21
CA PRO A 70 57.30 -24.13 -17.21
C PRO A 70 58.51 -24.87 -17.80
N VAL A 71 58.61 -25.00 -19.12
CA VAL A 71 59.70 -25.68 -19.85
C VAL A 71 60.24 -24.83 -21.00
N PRO A 72 61.48 -25.04 -21.46
CA PRO A 72 62.01 -24.37 -22.65
C PRO A 72 61.17 -24.68 -23.89
N LEU A 73 60.64 -23.64 -24.55
CA LEU A 73 59.78 -23.77 -25.73
C LEU A 73 60.54 -23.40 -27.02
N PRO A 74 60.26 -24.08 -28.16
CA PRO A 74 60.83 -23.74 -29.46
C PRO A 74 60.63 -22.27 -29.84
N GLN A 75 61.52 -21.70 -30.66
CA GLN A 75 61.47 -20.29 -31.05
C GLN A 75 60.16 -19.91 -31.77
N ALA A 76 59.60 -20.81 -32.57
CA ALA A 76 58.34 -20.63 -33.28
C ALA A 76 57.09 -21.06 -32.48
N TRP A 77 57.20 -21.22 -31.16
CA TRP A 77 56.05 -21.65 -30.35
C TRP A 77 55.09 -20.49 -30.11
N HIS A 78 53.80 -20.71 -30.34
CA HIS A 78 52.72 -19.76 -30.05
C HIS A 78 51.60 -20.43 -29.25
N ALA A 79 50.91 -19.67 -28.39
CA ALA A 79 49.67 -20.13 -27.79
C ALA A 79 48.61 -19.04 -27.71
N PHE A 80 47.35 -19.45 -27.80
CA PHE A 80 46.18 -18.66 -27.43
C PHE A 80 45.79 -19.08 -26.02
N ILE A 81 45.73 -18.13 -25.09
CA ILE A 81 45.47 -18.39 -23.67
C ILE A 81 44.33 -17.49 -23.21
N TRP A 82 43.32 -18.08 -22.60
CA TRP A 82 42.19 -17.36 -22.02
C TRP A 82 42.33 -17.29 -20.50
N LEU A 83 42.32 -16.08 -19.98
CA LEU A 83 42.48 -15.78 -18.57
C LEU A 83 41.16 -15.23 -18.00
N PRO A 84 40.50 -15.96 -17.08
CA PRO A 84 39.29 -15.47 -16.42
C PRO A 84 39.60 -14.26 -15.51
N ASP A 85 40.77 -14.24 -14.88
CA ASP A 85 41.31 -13.09 -14.16
C ASP A 85 42.86 -13.17 -14.15
N ALA A 86 43.52 -12.09 -13.73
CA ALA A 86 44.99 -11.99 -13.75
C ALA A 86 45.68 -12.86 -12.68
N ASP A 87 44.96 -13.29 -11.64
CA ASP A 87 45.48 -14.07 -10.53
C ASP A 87 45.32 -15.59 -10.76
N SER A 88 44.41 -15.99 -11.65
CA SER A 88 44.01 -17.37 -11.95
C SER A 88 44.82 -18.01 -13.09
N LEU A 89 46.14 -17.80 -13.12
CA LEU A 89 47.03 -18.35 -14.16
C LEU A 89 47.01 -19.88 -14.26
N SER A 90 46.69 -20.59 -13.17
CA SER A 90 46.58 -22.06 -13.14
C SER A 90 45.27 -22.59 -13.74
N ALA A 91 44.25 -21.75 -13.86
CA ALA A 91 42.96 -22.08 -14.48
C ALA A 91 42.89 -21.65 -15.96
N ALA A 92 44.00 -21.17 -16.51
CA ALA A 92 44.09 -20.68 -17.87
C ALA A 92 43.86 -21.81 -18.88
N GLN A 93 42.96 -21.57 -19.83
CA GLN A 93 42.72 -22.48 -20.94
C GLN A 93 43.64 -22.11 -22.10
N SER A 94 44.18 -23.09 -22.83
CA SER A 94 45.12 -22.79 -23.90
C SER A 94 45.00 -23.68 -25.13
N LEU A 95 45.32 -23.08 -26.28
CA LEU A 95 45.59 -23.78 -27.55
C LEU A 95 47.00 -23.40 -28.00
N ALA A 96 47.91 -24.38 -28.11
CA ALA A 96 49.31 -24.15 -28.43
C ALA A 96 49.71 -24.71 -29.81
N PHE A 97 50.67 -24.06 -30.47
CA PHE A 97 51.10 -24.28 -31.85
C PHE A 97 52.62 -24.08 -31.99
N THR A 98 53.23 -24.66 -33.03
CA THR A 98 54.66 -24.48 -33.35
C THR A 98 54.83 -24.06 -34.82
N GLY A 99 54.96 -22.76 -35.09
CA GLY A 99 55.01 -22.19 -36.45
C GLY A 99 53.67 -22.27 -37.19
N GLN A 100 53.69 -22.10 -38.52
CA GLN A 100 52.47 -22.17 -39.36
C GLN A 100 51.90 -23.60 -39.56
N ARG A 101 52.50 -24.64 -38.95
CA ARG A 101 52.04 -26.03 -38.99
C ARG A 101 52.01 -26.63 -37.58
N PRO A 102 50.93 -27.30 -37.13
CA PRO A 102 50.85 -27.80 -35.76
C PRO A 102 51.81 -28.95 -35.44
N VAL A 103 52.31 -28.95 -34.21
CA VAL A 103 52.51 -30.17 -33.41
C VAL A 103 51.50 -30.09 -32.27
N ILE A 104 50.50 -30.97 -32.25
CA ILE A 104 49.65 -31.12 -31.06
C ILE A 104 50.41 -31.92 -30.00
N LEU A 105 50.55 -31.34 -28.81
CA LEU A 105 50.75 -32.07 -27.57
C LEU A 105 49.39 -32.63 -27.12
N THR A 106 49.18 -33.91 -27.37
CA THR A 106 48.08 -34.79 -26.89
C THR A 106 46.64 -34.47 -27.31
N THR A 107 45.90 -35.55 -27.57
CA THR A 107 44.55 -35.54 -28.14
C THR A 107 43.52 -36.12 -27.17
N PRO A 108 42.25 -35.65 -27.17
CA PRO A 108 41.76 -34.40 -27.77
C PRO A 108 42.00 -33.19 -26.85
N ALA A 109 42.23 -32.02 -27.45
CA ALA A 109 42.27 -30.74 -26.73
C ALA A 109 40.85 -30.18 -26.60
N THR A 110 40.49 -29.68 -25.41
CA THR A 110 39.16 -29.13 -25.12
C THR A 110 39.30 -27.70 -24.62
N VAL A 111 38.54 -26.78 -25.22
CA VAL A 111 38.33 -25.43 -24.71
C VAL A 111 36.90 -25.32 -24.19
N THR A 112 36.73 -24.94 -22.94
CA THR A 112 35.44 -24.85 -22.24
C THR A 112 34.94 -23.42 -22.17
N VAL A 113 33.65 -23.23 -22.38
CA VAL A 113 32.92 -21.97 -22.26
C VAL A 113 31.69 -22.24 -21.40
N GLY A 114 31.78 -21.94 -20.11
CA GLY A 114 30.83 -22.45 -19.12
C GLY A 114 30.88 -23.98 -19.08
N ASP A 115 29.71 -24.63 -19.20
CA ASP A 115 29.61 -26.10 -19.26
C ASP A 115 29.73 -26.67 -20.69
N VAL A 116 30.01 -25.82 -21.69
CA VAL A 116 30.16 -26.23 -23.09
C VAL A 116 31.63 -26.46 -23.41
N GLY A 117 31.98 -27.69 -23.79
CA GLY A 117 33.32 -28.03 -24.29
C GLY A 117 33.37 -28.00 -25.81
N ILE A 118 34.30 -27.22 -26.36
CA ILE A 118 34.71 -27.22 -27.77
C ILE A 118 35.88 -28.20 -27.88
N ASN A 119 35.60 -29.39 -28.38
CA ASN A 119 36.55 -30.49 -28.47
C ASN A 119 37.15 -30.55 -29.86
N PHE A 120 38.47 -30.46 -29.93
CA PHE A 120 39.21 -30.60 -31.17
C PHE A 120 39.60 -32.06 -31.38
N ALA A 121 39.24 -32.62 -32.53
CA ALA A 121 39.52 -34.02 -32.85
C ALA A 121 41.03 -34.32 -32.81
N SER A 122 41.39 -35.58 -32.55
CA SER A 122 42.80 -36.00 -32.56
C SER A 122 43.50 -35.77 -33.91
N SER A 123 42.72 -35.78 -34.99
CA SER A 123 43.15 -35.49 -36.36
C SER A 123 43.09 -34.01 -36.75
N PHE A 124 42.71 -33.11 -35.82
CA PHE A 124 42.57 -31.69 -36.10
C PHE A 124 43.96 -31.06 -36.28
N ASN A 125 44.38 -30.82 -37.53
CA ASN A 125 45.68 -30.25 -37.85
C ASN A 125 45.50 -28.91 -38.57
N PRO A 126 45.12 -27.82 -37.87
CA PRO A 126 44.76 -26.57 -38.51
C PRO A 126 45.98 -25.82 -39.06
N VAL A 127 45.84 -25.26 -40.26
CA VAL A 127 46.71 -24.17 -40.70
C VAL A 127 46.22 -22.89 -40.02
N VAL A 128 47.13 -22.20 -39.31
CA VAL A 128 46.85 -20.94 -38.65
C VAL A 128 47.44 -19.80 -39.46
N ALA A 129 46.58 -18.90 -39.94
CA ALA A 129 46.97 -17.72 -40.69
C ALA A 129 46.52 -16.46 -39.95
N LEU A 130 47.42 -15.49 -39.81
CA LEU A 130 47.06 -14.14 -39.38
C LEU A 130 46.67 -13.34 -40.63
N GLY A 131 45.50 -12.70 -40.59
CA GLY A 131 45.04 -11.81 -41.64
C GLY A 131 44.01 -10.83 -41.13
N ASP A 132 43.58 -9.93 -42.01
CA ASP A 132 42.48 -9.01 -41.76
C ASP A 132 41.19 -9.59 -42.33
N ASP A 133 40.26 -9.95 -41.45
CA ASP A 133 38.92 -10.35 -41.83
C ASP A 133 38.07 -9.09 -42.07
N PRO A 134 37.29 -9.02 -43.16
CA PRO A 134 36.51 -7.84 -43.51
C PRO A 134 35.40 -7.49 -42.50
N VAL A 135 34.99 -8.45 -41.66
CA VAL A 135 33.94 -8.28 -40.65
C VAL A 135 34.52 -8.24 -39.24
N LEU A 136 35.50 -9.08 -38.94
CA LEU A 136 36.07 -9.24 -37.59
C LEU A 136 37.34 -8.42 -37.35
N GLY A 137 37.92 -7.81 -38.38
CA GLY A 137 39.20 -7.13 -38.31
C GLY A 137 40.37 -8.11 -38.21
N PRO A 138 41.52 -7.72 -37.61
CA PRO A 138 42.68 -8.60 -37.51
C PRO A 138 42.34 -9.84 -36.68
N ALA A 139 42.52 -11.02 -37.28
CA ALA A 139 42.13 -12.31 -36.70
C ALA A 139 43.09 -13.44 -37.10
N PHE A 140 43.20 -14.44 -36.23
CA PHE A 140 43.79 -15.73 -36.58
C PHE A 140 42.72 -16.63 -37.19
N THR A 141 42.91 -17.04 -38.44
CA THR A 141 42.06 -18.04 -39.09
C THR A 141 42.69 -19.41 -38.95
N LEU A 142 41.97 -20.34 -38.31
CA LEU A 142 42.31 -21.75 -38.20
C LEU A 142 41.52 -22.52 -39.25
N SER A 143 42.20 -23.25 -40.12
CA SER A 143 41.57 -24.02 -41.20
C SER A 143 42.06 -25.47 -41.24
N ALA A 144 41.15 -26.44 -41.29
CA ALA A 144 41.50 -27.87 -41.28
C ALA A 144 40.69 -28.66 -42.30
N ALA A 145 41.39 -29.48 -43.10
CA ALA A 145 40.77 -30.39 -44.06
C ALA A 145 40.39 -31.73 -43.37
N ALA A 146 39.43 -31.67 -42.45
CA ALA A 146 38.97 -32.84 -41.70
C ALA A 146 37.45 -32.75 -41.46
N ALA A 147 36.71 -33.79 -41.84
CA ALA A 147 35.33 -33.95 -41.42
C ALA A 147 35.27 -34.11 -39.89
N ASN A 148 34.35 -33.41 -39.23
CA ASN A 148 34.18 -33.43 -37.77
C ASN A 148 35.43 -32.97 -36.98
N ALA A 149 36.14 -31.98 -37.51
CA ALA A 149 37.29 -31.33 -36.87
C ALA A 149 37.01 -30.86 -35.43
N VAL A 150 35.78 -30.42 -35.16
CA VAL A 150 35.32 -29.89 -33.88
C VAL A 150 34.02 -30.58 -33.46
N ARG A 151 33.87 -30.84 -32.16
CA ARG A 151 32.65 -31.36 -31.53
C ARG A 151 32.28 -30.54 -30.30
N LEU A 152 30.99 -30.39 -30.02
CA LEU A 152 30.53 -29.76 -28.79
C LEU A 152 30.17 -30.85 -27.76
N SER A 153 30.65 -30.69 -26.53
CA SER A 153 30.26 -31.51 -25.38
C SER A 153 29.50 -30.67 -24.37
N PHE A 154 28.45 -31.25 -23.79
CA PHE A 154 27.60 -30.64 -22.79
C PHE A 154 27.51 -31.60 -21.59
N GLY A 155 28.40 -31.43 -20.61
CA GLY A 155 28.57 -32.42 -19.54
C GLY A 155 28.97 -33.80 -20.09
N THR A 156 28.16 -34.83 -19.84
CA THR A 156 28.40 -36.21 -20.33
C THR A 156 27.83 -36.48 -21.73
N ALA A 157 27.04 -35.56 -22.29
CA ALA A 157 26.50 -35.68 -23.64
C ALA A 157 27.44 -35.03 -24.66
N THR A 158 27.61 -35.66 -25.82
CA THR A 158 28.35 -35.10 -26.95
C THR A 158 27.40 -34.89 -28.13
N ALA A 159 27.47 -33.71 -28.75
CA ALA A 159 26.81 -33.40 -30.00
C ALA A 159 27.85 -33.38 -31.11
N ASP A 160 27.62 -34.19 -32.15
CA ASP A 160 28.37 -34.04 -33.38
C ASP A 160 27.92 -32.74 -34.05
N VAL A 161 28.88 -31.88 -34.37
CA VAL A 161 28.62 -30.59 -35.00
C VAL A 161 28.62 -30.77 -36.50
N HIS A 162 27.59 -30.27 -37.17
CA HIS A 162 27.58 -30.23 -38.63
C HIS A 162 28.35 -29.02 -39.13
N THR A 163 29.32 -29.26 -40.02
CA THR A 163 30.09 -28.20 -40.67
C THR A 163 29.23 -27.54 -41.75
N ILE A 164 29.07 -26.21 -41.65
CA ILE A 164 28.35 -25.39 -42.62
C ILE A 164 29.37 -24.82 -43.60
N GLY A 165 29.08 -24.89 -44.91
CA GLY A 165 30.05 -24.55 -45.95
C GLY A 165 31.07 -25.68 -46.18
N SER A 166 31.39 -25.94 -47.45
CA SER A 166 32.20 -27.05 -47.99
C SER A 166 32.58 -28.20 -47.02
N PRO A 167 32.05 -29.43 -47.19
CA PRO A 167 32.31 -30.56 -46.30
C PRO A 167 33.79 -31.01 -46.23
N SER A 168 34.66 -30.41 -47.05
CA SER A 168 36.09 -30.71 -47.13
C SER A 168 37.00 -29.74 -46.35
N LEU A 169 36.47 -28.63 -45.81
CA LEU A 169 37.30 -27.63 -45.12
C LEU A 169 36.51 -26.94 -44.00
N TRP A 170 36.95 -27.15 -42.75
CA TRP A 170 36.41 -26.45 -41.59
C TRP A 170 37.25 -25.20 -41.29
N THR A 171 36.62 -24.09 -40.91
CA THR A 171 37.28 -22.81 -40.60
C THR A 171 36.76 -22.19 -39.32
N MET A 172 37.65 -21.55 -38.56
CA MET A 172 37.34 -20.76 -37.37
C MET A 172 38.22 -19.52 -37.31
N ALA A 173 37.64 -18.39 -36.95
CA ALA A 173 38.34 -17.15 -36.70
C ALA A 173 38.53 -16.93 -35.19
N LEU A 174 39.67 -16.36 -34.81
CA LEU A 174 39.97 -15.85 -33.49
C LEU A 174 40.39 -14.39 -33.63
N PRO A 175 39.45 -13.44 -33.51
CA PRO A 175 39.75 -12.02 -33.58
C PRO A 175 40.68 -11.62 -32.44
N VAL A 176 41.63 -10.74 -32.72
CA VAL A 176 42.56 -10.22 -31.70
C VAL A 176 42.30 -8.76 -31.33
N ALA A 177 41.39 -8.11 -32.04
CA ALA A 177 40.92 -6.76 -31.78
C ALA A 177 39.41 -6.66 -31.97
N GLY A 178 38.83 -5.56 -31.51
CA GLY A 178 37.40 -5.27 -31.64
C GLY A 178 36.53 -6.01 -30.62
N ALA A 179 35.21 -5.85 -30.74
CA ALA A 179 34.25 -6.35 -29.76
C ALA A 179 34.31 -7.88 -29.54
N LEU A 180 34.75 -8.65 -30.53
CA LEU A 180 34.85 -10.12 -30.46
C LEU A 180 36.27 -10.62 -30.15
N ALA A 181 37.20 -9.76 -29.73
CA ALA A 181 38.56 -10.15 -29.39
C ALA A 181 38.58 -11.32 -28.40
N GLY A 182 39.33 -12.37 -28.73
CA GLY A 182 39.41 -13.60 -27.93
C GLY A 182 38.24 -14.56 -28.08
N SER A 183 37.27 -14.28 -28.96
CA SER A 183 36.16 -15.22 -29.22
C SER A 183 36.55 -16.19 -30.32
N LEU A 184 36.29 -17.48 -30.12
CA LEU A 184 36.34 -18.49 -31.18
C LEU A 184 35.05 -18.35 -32.01
N VAL A 185 35.17 -17.93 -33.27
CA VAL A 185 34.03 -17.62 -34.16
C VAL A 185 33.99 -18.63 -35.30
N PHE A 186 32.93 -19.43 -35.39
CA PHE A 186 32.75 -20.43 -36.44
C PHE A 186 31.28 -20.81 -36.64
N ASP A 187 30.92 -21.24 -37.84
CA ASP A 187 29.55 -21.66 -38.17
C ASP A 187 29.30 -23.13 -37.82
N VAL A 188 28.15 -23.39 -37.22
CA VAL A 188 27.73 -24.69 -36.70
C VAL A 188 26.26 -24.98 -36.98
N GLY A 189 25.97 -26.18 -37.49
CA GLY A 189 24.61 -26.72 -37.55
C GLY A 189 24.33 -27.54 -36.30
N LEU A 190 23.32 -27.14 -35.51
CA LEU A 190 23.01 -27.77 -34.21
C LEU A 190 21.56 -28.23 -34.11
N ASP A 191 21.34 -29.44 -33.59
CA ASP A 191 20.01 -29.95 -33.29
C ASP A 191 19.39 -29.24 -32.08
N THR A 192 18.27 -28.54 -32.30
CA THR A 192 17.59 -27.78 -31.24
C THR A 192 17.01 -28.67 -30.15
N GLY A 193 16.56 -29.89 -30.50
CA GLY A 193 16.11 -30.89 -29.52
C GLY A 193 17.24 -31.31 -28.57
N GLN A 194 18.43 -31.57 -29.11
CA GLN A 194 19.62 -31.87 -28.31
C GLN A 194 20.07 -30.67 -27.45
N LEU A 195 20.08 -29.46 -27.99
CA LEU A 195 20.43 -28.25 -27.23
C LEU A 195 19.48 -28.03 -26.05
N GLN A 196 18.16 -28.13 -26.30
CA GLN A 196 17.15 -28.04 -25.24
C GLN A 196 17.33 -29.12 -24.18
N ALA A 197 17.76 -30.33 -24.58
CA ALA A 197 17.96 -31.42 -23.64
C ALA A 197 19.21 -31.26 -22.76
N CYS A 198 20.31 -30.78 -23.33
CA CYS A 198 21.59 -30.71 -22.64
C CYS A 198 21.80 -29.40 -21.87
N LEU A 199 21.41 -28.28 -22.48
CA LEU A 199 21.62 -26.94 -21.93
C LEU A 199 20.32 -26.23 -21.57
N GLY A 200 19.15 -26.77 -21.89
CA GLY A 200 17.90 -26.03 -21.75
C GLY A 200 17.83 -24.85 -22.74
N MET A 201 16.62 -24.43 -23.08
CA MET A 201 16.38 -23.25 -23.91
C MET A 201 15.16 -22.51 -23.36
N GLY A 202 15.38 -21.37 -22.69
CA GLY A 202 14.32 -20.62 -22.03
C GLY A 202 14.83 -19.66 -20.98
N PHE A 203 14.05 -19.50 -19.91
CA PHE A 203 14.36 -18.61 -18.79
C PHE A 203 14.40 -19.43 -17.50
N VAL A 204 15.44 -19.24 -16.68
CA VAL A 204 15.59 -19.92 -15.39
C VAL A 204 15.66 -18.89 -14.29
N TYR A 205 14.84 -19.07 -13.26
CA TYR A 205 14.89 -18.28 -12.04
C TYR A 205 15.21 -19.18 -10.84
N GLY A 206 16.19 -18.78 -10.04
CA GLY A 206 16.54 -19.47 -8.80
C GLY A 206 15.86 -18.84 -7.58
N TYR A 207 15.50 -19.64 -6.58
CA TYR A 207 14.94 -19.13 -5.32
C TYR A 207 15.48 -19.87 -4.09
N GLY A 208 15.45 -19.19 -2.94
CA GLY A 208 16.06 -19.64 -1.69
C GLY A 208 17.58 -19.35 -1.62
N PRO A 209 18.28 -19.85 -0.57
CA PRO A 209 19.71 -19.61 -0.39
C PRO A 209 20.53 -20.13 -1.57
N ALA A 210 21.53 -19.36 -2.05
CA ALA A 210 22.27 -19.67 -3.28
C ALA A 210 22.84 -21.10 -3.33
N GLU A 211 23.37 -21.59 -2.22
CA GLU A 211 23.99 -22.92 -2.06
C GLU A 211 23.00 -24.09 -2.24
N THR A 212 21.72 -23.84 -1.97
CA THR A 212 20.65 -24.84 -1.99
C THR A 212 19.47 -24.40 -2.87
N ALA A 213 19.71 -23.42 -3.75
CA ALA A 213 18.65 -22.76 -4.48
C ALA A 213 17.90 -23.77 -5.37
N ALA A 214 16.58 -23.75 -5.27
CA ALA A 214 15.71 -24.43 -6.22
C ALA A 214 15.54 -23.56 -7.47
N SER A 215 15.02 -24.14 -8.56
CA SER A 215 14.89 -23.47 -9.85
C SER A 215 13.48 -23.60 -10.43
N LEU A 216 13.07 -22.58 -11.16
CA LEU A 216 11.89 -22.55 -12.02
C LEU A 216 12.35 -22.35 -13.46
N PHE A 217 12.04 -23.31 -14.34
CA PHE A 217 12.39 -23.25 -15.75
C PHE A 217 11.15 -22.93 -16.61
N PHE A 218 11.25 -21.89 -17.42
CA PHE A 218 10.24 -21.43 -18.36
C PHE A 218 10.75 -21.67 -19.79
N PRO A 219 10.39 -22.80 -20.41
CA PRO A 219 10.90 -23.13 -21.73
C PRO A 219 10.37 -22.17 -22.80
N MET A 220 11.23 -21.73 -23.72
CA MET A 220 10.82 -20.85 -24.83
C MET A 220 10.17 -21.61 -25.99
N ALA A 221 10.34 -22.94 -26.03
CA ALA A 221 9.77 -23.82 -27.04
C ALA A 221 9.28 -25.13 -26.41
N GLN A 222 8.28 -25.74 -27.03
CA GLN A 222 7.88 -27.11 -26.69
C GLN A 222 9.09 -28.06 -26.86
N PRO A 223 9.36 -28.93 -25.87
CA PRO A 223 10.40 -29.96 -25.97
C PRO A 223 10.33 -30.75 -27.27
N GLN A 224 11.43 -30.75 -28.05
CA GLN A 224 11.54 -31.52 -29.29
C GLN A 224 12.33 -32.81 -29.08
N VAL A 225 11.97 -33.87 -29.81
CA VAL A 225 12.79 -35.10 -29.86
C VAL A 225 14.09 -34.77 -30.61
N PRO A 226 15.26 -35.09 -30.05
CA PRO A 226 16.52 -34.90 -30.77
C PRO A 226 16.51 -35.62 -32.14
N SER A 227 16.78 -34.90 -33.22
CA SER A 227 16.77 -35.46 -34.57
C SER A 227 18.10 -36.14 -34.89
N ARG A 228 18.04 -37.28 -35.59
CA ARG A 228 19.24 -37.98 -36.10
C ARG A 228 19.59 -37.62 -37.55
N SER A 229 18.87 -36.66 -38.16
CA SER A 229 19.06 -36.28 -39.57
C SER A 229 19.76 -34.92 -39.69
N PRO A 230 21.00 -34.86 -40.24
CA PRO A 230 21.79 -33.64 -40.37
C PRO A 230 21.22 -32.53 -41.26
N THR A 231 20.36 -32.89 -42.23
CA THR A 231 19.95 -31.98 -43.32
C THR A 231 18.88 -30.96 -42.91
N GLN A 232 18.60 -30.83 -41.61
CA GLN A 232 17.53 -29.98 -41.06
C GLN A 232 17.99 -29.14 -39.85
N PHE A 233 19.28 -29.15 -39.51
CA PHE A 233 19.75 -28.41 -38.33
C PHE A 233 19.83 -26.91 -38.62
N PRO A 234 19.33 -26.07 -37.70
CA PRO A 234 19.52 -24.64 -37.79
C PRO A 234 20.99 -24.24 -37.74
N ASP A 235 21.32 -23.22 -38.54
CA ASP A 235 22.65 -22.72 -38.75
C ASP A 235 22.93 -21.54 -37.83
N PHE A 236 23.91 -21.69 -36.96
CA PHE A 236 24.37 -20.65 -36.04
C PHE A 236 25.83 -20.29 -36.30
N THR A 237 26.19 -19.03 -36.14
CA THR A 237 27.56 -18.62 -35.88
C THR A 237 27.77 -18.70 -34.37
N PHE A 238 28.61 -19.64 -33.92
CA PHE A 238 29.01 -19.71 -32.52
C PHE A 238 30.17 -18.75 -32.30
N MET A 239 29.92 -17.71 -31.51
CA MET A 239 30.94 -16.84 -30.94
C MET A 239 31.17 -17.34 -29.52
N ALA A 240 32.34 -17.88 -29.22
CA ALA A 240 32.61 -18.52 -27.94
C ALA A 240 33.83 -17.87 -27.29
N ASN A 241 33.64 -17.08 -26.23
CA ASN A 241 34.73 -16.45 -25.49
C ASN A 241 34.96 -17.18 -24.16
N PRO A 242 35.99 -18.03 -24.05
CA PRO A 242 36.29 -18.79 -22.83
C PRO A 242 36.58 -17.93 -21.61
N ALA A 243 37.08 -16.70 -21.79
CA ALA A 243 37.33 -15.77 -20.68
C ALA A 243 36.04 -15.08 -20.22
N ARG A 244 35.01 -15.01 -21.07
CA ARG A 244 33.73 -14.34 -20.80
C ARG A 244 32.55 -15.22 -21.18
N PRO A 245 32.37 -16.38 -20.52
CA PRO A 245 31.40 -17.38 -20.95
C PRO A 245 29.93 -16.92 -20.84
N TYR A 246 29.62 -15.94 -19.98
CA TYR A 246 28.25 -15.47 -19.73
C TYR A 246 27.99 -14.05 -20.27
N ASP A 247 28.89 -13.52 -21.09
CA ASP A 247 28.73 -12.22 -21.75
C ASP A 247 28.21 -12.41 -23.17
N GLY A 248 26.90 -12.20 -23.36
CA GLY A 248 26.24 -12.38 -24.66
C GLY A 248 26.82 -11.54 -25.81
N SER A 249 27.55 -10.47 -25.51
CA SER A 249 28.22 -9.66 -26.54
C SER A 249 29.42 -10.34 -27.18
N THR A 250 30.02 -11.34 -26.49
CA THR A 250 31.19 -12.09 -26.94
C THR A 250 30.99 -13.61 -26.98
N THR A 251 30.00 -14.12 -26.23
CA THR A 251 29.63 -15.53 -26.16
C THR A 251 28.15 -15.74 -26.49
N ARG A 252 27.85 -16.21 -27.71
CA ARG A 252 26.49 -16.52 -28.18
C ARG A 252 26.46 -17.43 -29.41
N LEU A 253 25.35 -18.13 -29.57
CA LEU A 253 24.91 -18.75 -30.82
C LEU A 253 24.07 -17.72 -31.59
N SER A 254 24.65 -17.05 -32.58
CA SER A 254 23.94 -16.09 -33.43
C SER A 254 23.29 -16.81 -34.60
N TRP A 255 22.00 -16.59 -34.87
CA TRP A 255 21.36 -17.19 -36.04
C TRP A 255 21.88 -16.57 -37.34
N THR A 256 22.14 -17.41 -38.35
CA THR A 256 22.73 -16.97 -39.63
C THR A 256 21.71 -16.53 -40.68
N GLY A 257 20.43 -16.91 -40.52
CA GLY A 257 19.39 -16.63 -41.52
C GLY A 257 19.24 -17.69 -42.62
N ASN A 258 20.19 -18.62 -42.76
CA ASN A 258 20.26 -19.53 -43.90
C ASN A 258 19.27 -20.70 -43.81
N THR A 259 19.02 -21.18 -42.61
CA THR A 259 18.02 -22.24 -42.33
C THR A 259 16.97 -21.69 -41.37
N PRO A 260 15.68 -21.93 -41.62
CA PRO A 260 14.61 -21.41 -40.79
C PRO A 260 14.72 -22.02 -39.39
N LEU A 261 14.82 -21.16 -38.37
CA LEU A 261 14.53 -21.57 -37.00
C LEU A 261 13.01 -21.75 -36.86
N PRO A 262 12.53 -22.80 -36.18
CA PRO A 262 11.13 -22.88 -35.84
C PRO A 262 10.75 -21.62 -35.04
N PRO A 263 9.68 -20.90 -35.41
CA PRO A 263 9.28 -19.70 -34.72
C PRO A 263 8.91 -20.08 -33.28
N PHE A 264 9.42 -19.32 -32.31
CA PHE A 264 9.20 -19.61 -30.91
C PHE A 264 7.88 -19.01 -30.50
N GLY A 265 6.85 -19.85 -30.46
CA GLY A 265 5.50 -19.44 -30.09
C GLY A 265 5.40 -19.24 -28.59
N PHE A 266 5.03 -18.03 -28.17
CA PHE A 266 4.49 -17.78 -26.84
C PHE A 266 3.06 -18.34 -26.80
N GLN A 267 2.90 -19.67 -26.80
CA GLN A 267 1.61 -20.35 -26.91
C GLN A 267 0.90 -20.54 -25.56
N SER A 268 -0.43 -20.38 -25.54
CA SER A 268 -1.31 -20.87 -24.46
C SER A 268 -1.77 -22.30 -24.79
N ALA A 269 -0.97 -23.32 -24.47
CA ALA A 269 -1.36 -24.71 -24.74
C ALA A 269 -1.97 -25.44 -23.52
N THR A 270 -1.92 -24.88 -22.30
CA THR A 270 -2.23 -25.66 -21.09
C THR A 270 -3.08 -24.99 -20.00
N LEU A 271 -3.52 -23.74 -20.16
CA LEU A 271 -4.49 -23.12 -19.22
C LEU A 271 -5.92 -23.65 -19.35
N ALA A 272 -6.17 -24.62 -20.25
CA ALA A 272 -7.47 -25.30 -20.36
C ALA A 272 -7.79 -26.21 -19.15
N ALA A 273 -6.80 -26.60 -18.34
CA ALA A 273 -7.01 -27.55 -17.24
C ALA A 273 -7.51 -26.92 -15.92
N THR A 274 -7.47 -25.59 -15.77
CA THR A 274 -7.78 -24.89 -14.50
C THR A 274 -9.05 -24.05 -14.53
N GLY A 275 -9.88 -24.14 -15.58
CA GLY A 275 -11.21 -23.49 -15.60
C GLY A 275 -11.19 -21.97 -15.68
N SER A 276 -10.07 -21.35 -16.05
CA SER A 276 -9.95 -19.89 -16.21
C SER A 276 -10.45 -19.46 -17.60
N PRO A 277 -11.12 -18.29 -17.73
CA PRO A 277 -11.66 -17.83 -19.01
C PRO A 277 -10.56 -17.65 -20.06
N VAL A 278 -10.69 -18.40 -21.15
CA VAL A 278 -9.85 -18.29 -22.34
C VAL A 278 -10.13 -16.93 -23.00
N PRO A 279 -9.12 -16.08 -23.28
CA PRO A 279 -9.34 -14.89 -24.10
C PRO A 279 -9.88 -15.33 -25.46
N THR A 280 -10.96 -14.69 -25.91
CA THR A 280 -11.76 -15.03 -27.10
C THR A 280 -11.02 -14.91 -28.44
N ARG A 281 -9.72 -14.61 -28.42
CA ARG A 281 -8.79 -14.73 -29.55
C ARG A 281 -7.49 -15.38 -29.06
N ALA A 282 -7.36 -16.69 -29.30
CA ALA A 282 -6.11 -17.41 -29.07
C ALA A 282 -5.12 -17.08 -30.20
N GLU A 283 -4.64 -15.84 -30.24
CA GLU A 283 -3.58 -15.42 -31.16
C GLU A 283 -2.24 -15.87 -30.57
N THR A 284 -1.47 -16.67 -31.32
CA THR A 284 -0.10 -17.03 -30.90
C THR A 284 0.85 -15.95 -31.41
N VAL A 285 1.55 -15.30 -30.47
CA VAL A 285 2.65 -14.40 -30.80
C VAL A 285 3.92 -15.22 -30.95
N PHE A 286 4.60 -15.06 -32.08
CA PHE A 286 5.87 -15.71 -32.36
C PHE A 286 7.01 -14.71 -32.27
N ALA A 287 8.10 -15.12 -31.62
CA ALA A 287 9.37 -14.43 -31.71
C ALA A 287 10.29 -15.15 -32.70
N THR A 288 10.81 -14.41 -33.68
CA THR A 288 11.82 -14.88 -34.63
C THR A 288 13.10 -14.07 -34.50
N PRO A 289 14.30 -14.69 -34.51
CA PRO A 289 15.54 -13.94 -34.49
C PRO A 289 15.60 -12.93 -35.64
N ALA A 290 16.05 -11.72 -35.33
CA ALA A 290 16.20 -10.64 -36.30
C ALA A 290 17.70 -10.35 -36.54
N PRO A 291 18.05 -9.75 -37.69
CA PRO A 291 19.38 -9.17 -37.88
C PRO A 291 19.72 -8.14 -36.80
N ALA A 292 21.01 -7.79 -36.68
CA ALA A 292 21.43 -6.74 -35.76
C ALA A 292 20.71 -5.41 -36.07
N THR A 293 20.27 -4.69 -35.03
CA THR A 293 19.52 -3.43 -35.14
C THR A 293 20.02 -2.41 -34.13
N GLY A 294 20.44 -1.23 -34.59
CA GLY A 294 20.99 -0.20 -33.71
C GLY A 294 22.24 -0.69 -32.99
N THR A 295 22.21 -0.71 -31.65
CA THR A 295 23.28 -1.24 -30.80
C THR A 295 23.12 -2.70 -30.42
N ALA A 296 22.00 -3.35 -30.76
CA ALA A 296 21.74 -4.75 -30.46
C ALA A 296 22.31 -5.67 -31.55
N PHE A 297 23.01 -6.73 -31.13
CA PHE A 297 23.48 -7.78 -32.03
C PHE A 297 22.34 -8.67 -32.53
N ALA A 298 22.61 -9.47 -33.57
CA ALA A 298 21.62 -10.36 -34.18
C ALA A 298 21.06 -11.38 -33.18
N GLY A 299 19.79 -11.75 -33.35
CA GLY A 299 19.07 -12.67 -32.48
C GLY A 299 19.70 -14.05 -32.42
N GLY A 300 19.67 -14.65 -31.24
CA GLY A 300 20.27 -15.94 -30.98
C GLY A 300 20.12 -16.40 -29.53
N PHE A 301 21.06 -17.23 -29.07
CA PHE A 301 21.07 -17.77 -27.71
C PHE A 301 22.40 -17.51 -27.00
N GLY A 302 22.34 -16.97 -25.78
CA GLY A 302 23.49 -16.72 -24.93
C GLY A 302 23.59 -17.77 -23.82
N LEU A 303 24.76 -17.91 -23.20
CA LEU A 303 24.95 -18.74 -22.02
C LEU A 303 24.67 -17.94 -20.75
N HIS A 304 23.90 -18.53 -19.83
CA HIS A 304 23.50 -17.92 -18.56
C HIS A 304 23.73 -18.85 -17.38
N LYS A 305 23.74 -18.28 -16.17
CA LYS A 305 23.97 -18.97 -14.90
C LYS A 305 22.66 -19.44 -14.30
N ALA A 306 22.54 -20.73 -13.98
CA ALA A 306 21.40 -21.32 -13.29
C ALA A 306 21.84 -22.06 -12.00
N PRO A 307 20.93 -22.28 -11.04
CA PRO A 307 21.20 -23.14 -9.89
C PRO A 307 21.68 -24.53 -10.33
N ALA A 308 22.61 -25.14 -9.58
CA ALA A 308 23.07 -26.51 -9.83
C ALA A 308 21.94 -27.56 -9.76
N SER A 309 20.88 -27.25 -9.02
CA SER A 309 19.66 -28.07 -8.91
C SER A 309 18.87 -28.11 -10.22
N THR A 310 19.10 -27.18 -11.15
CA THR A 310 18.33 -27.07 -12.40
C THR A 310 18.47 -28.33 -13.23
N ARG A 311 17.32 -28.89 -13.61
CA ARG A 311 17.21 -30.07 -14.46
C ARG A 311 16.60 -29.64 -15.79
N PHE A 312 17.30 -29.96 -16.88
CA PHE A 312 16.79 -29.72 -18.23
C PHE A 312 16.22 -31.01 -18.83
N PRO A 313 15.25 -30.87 -19.75
CA PRO A 313 14.59 -31.97 -20.42
C PRO A 313 15.48 -33.07 -21.04
N GLY A 314 15.76 -34.18 -20.35
CA GLY A 314 16.55 -35.28 -20.94
C GLY A 314 18.06 -35.15 -20.80
N ALA A 315 18.53 -34.23 -19.95
CA ALA A 315 19.91 -34.25 -19.48
C ALA A 315 20.16 -35.53 -18.66
N PRO A 316 21.21 -36.33 -18.94
CA PRO A 316 21.59 -37.44 -18.07
C PRO A 316 21.89 -36.92 -16.65
N GLU A 317 21.61 -37.73 -15.62
CA GLU A 317 22.02 -37.40 -14.26
C GLU A 317 23.53 -37.18 -14.23
N ALA A 318 23.95 -35.98 -13.79
CA ALA A 318 25.38 -35.67 -13.69
C ALA A 318 26.01 -36.56 -12.60
N SER A 319 26.92 -37.43 -12.99
CA SER A 319 27.76 -38.19 -12.07
C SER A 319 28.97 -37.34 -11.65
N GLY A 320 28.83 -36.54 -10.59
CA GLY A 320 29.90 -35.71 -10.02
C GLY A 320 29.39 -34.76 -8.94
N PRO A 321 30.28 -34.19 -8.09
CA PRO A 321 29.87 -33.14 -7.16
C PRO A 321 29.31 -31.96 -7.97
N PRO A 322 28.11 -31.44 -7.65
CA PRO A 322 27.54 -30.34 -8.40
C PRO A 322 28.45 -29.11 -8.29
N ALA A 323 28.89 -28.58 -9.43
CA ALA A 323 29.38 -27.21 -9.48
C ALA A 323 28.28 -26.28 -8.93
N PRO A 324 28.60 -25.19 -8.22
CA PRO A 324 27.59 -24.33 -7.58
C PRO A 324 26.62 -23.68 -8.59
N VAL A 325 27.01 -23.61 -9.87
CA VAL A 325 26.26 -23.02 -10.97
C VAL A 325 26.30 -23.96 -12.17
N ARG A 326 25.20 -24.03 -12.92
CA ARG A 326 25.08 -24.72 -14.22
C ARG A 326 24.84 -23.70 -15.34
N SER A 327 25.38 -23.96 -16.52
CA SER A 327 25.14 -23.15 -17.73
C SER A 327 23.86 -23.57 -18.45
N TYR A 328 23.14 -22.60 -19.02
CA TYR A 328 21.96 -22.84 -19.86
C TYR A 328 21.79 -21.81 -20.97
N LEU A 329 20.96 -22.10 -21.98
CA LEU A 329 20.69 -21.16 -23.08
C LEU A 329 19.42 -20.32 -22.82
N ALA A 330 19.55 -19.00 -22.98
CA ALA A 330 18.44 -18.05 -22.99
C ALA A 330 18.51 -17.16 -24.24
N PRO A 331 17.40 -16.61 -24.74
CA PRO A 331 17.42 -15.78 -25.95
C PRO A 331 18.22 -14.51 -25.73
N VAL A 332 18.96 -14.05 -26.74
CA VAL A 332 19.73 -12.79 -26.69
C VAL A 332 19.63 -12.07 -28.04
N GLY A 333 19.92 -10.77 -28.05
CA GLY A 333 19.99 -9.98 -29.28
C GLY A 333 18.61 -9.54 -29.79
N ALA A 334 18.55 -9.10 -31.04
CA ALA A 334 17.34 -8.57 -31.68
C ALA A 334 16.41 -9.69 -32.19
N TRP A 335 15.11 -9.55 -31.94
CA TRP A 335 14.05 -10.47 -32.34
C TRP A 335 12.84 -9.68 -32.85
N THR A 336 12.09 -10.25 -33.79
CA THR A 336 10.85 -9.67 -34.32
C THR A 336 9.65 -10.44 -33.77
N LEU A 337 8.64 -9.71 -33.29
CA LEU A 337 7.35 -10.27 -32.87
C LEU A 337 6.38 -10.32 -34.06
N SER A 338 5.65 -11.42 -34.22
CA SER A 338 4.65 -11.57 -35.30
C SER A 338 3.44 -12.41 -34.90
N LEU A 339 2.28 -12.11 -35.49
CA LEU A 339 1.07 -12.94 -35.40
C LEU A 339 1.03 -14.05 -36.45
N THR A 340 0.48 -15.22 -36.08
CA THR A 340 -0.10 -16.14 -37.09
C THR A 340 -1.62 -15.96 -37.10
N MET A 341 -2.12 -15.20 -38.07
CA MET A 341 -3.56 -15.09 -38.33
C MET A 341 -4.01 -16.21 -39.30
N PRO A 342 -5.22 -16.78 -39.16
CA PRO A 342 -5.95 -17.26 -40.34
C PRO A 342 -6.22 -16.06 -41.28
N PRO A 343 -6.33 -16.27 -42.61
CA PRO A 343 -6.13 -15.26 -43.68
C PRO A 343 -7.14 -14.09 -43.77
N SER A 344 -7.92 -13.79 -42.74
CA SER A 344 -8.73 -12.56 -42.62
C SER A 344 -8.01 -11.56 -41.72
N ALA A 345 -7.12 -10.75 -42.32
CA ALA A 345 -6.25 -9.80 -41.62
C ALA A 345 -7.03 -8.70 -40.87
N PRO A 346 -6.68 -8.40 -39.60
CA PRO A 346 -6.92 -7.08 -39.00
C PRO A 346 -6.06 -6.03 -39.75
N GLY A 347 -6.51 -4.78 -39.77
CA GLY A 347 -5.70 -3.69 -40.32
C GLY A 347 -4.39 -3.50 -39.55
N ALA A 348 -3.36 -2.97 -40.22
CA ALA A 348 -2.01 -2.74 -39.69
C ALA A 348 -1.92 -1.90 -38.39
N ASP A 349 -3.04 -1.30 -37.97
CA ASP A 349 -3.13 -0.40 -36.81
C ASP A 349 -3.66 -1.09 -35.52
N THR A 350 -3.85 -2.41 -35.51
CA THR A 350 -4.35 -3.12 -34.30
C THR A 350 -3.19 -3.53 -33.38
N PRO A 351 -3.18 -3.15 -32.09
CA PRO A 351 -2.10 -3.54 -31.18
C PRO A 351 -2.11 -5.04 -30.88
N LEU A 352 -0.91 -5.60 -30.80
CA LEU A 352 -0.59 -6.93 -30.30
C LEU A 352 -0.63 -6.94 -28.77
N TRP A 353 -1.36 -7.89 -28.17
CA TRP A 353 -1.42 -8.06 -26.73
C TRP A 353 -0.56 -9.26 -26.30
N LEU A 354 0.54 -9.00 -25.58
CA LEU A 354 1.48 -10.02 -25.12
C LEU A 354 1.43 -10.13 -23.60
N MET A 355 1.20 -11.33 -23.06
CA MET A 355 1.38 -11.58 -21.62
C MET A 355 2.88 -11.68 -21.30
N PRO A 356 3.42 -10.83 -20.40
CA PRO A 356 4.84 -10.86 -20.04
C PRO A 356 5.19 -11.92 -18.99
N GLY A 357 4.19 -12.60 -18.43
CA GLY A 357 4.33 -13.64 -17.42
C GLY A 357 3.08 -14.51 -17.31
N LEU A 358 2.83 -15.09 -16.12
CA LEU A 358 1.72 -16.03 -15.90
C LEU A 358 0.39 -15.39 -15.47
N ALA A 359 0.38 -14.11 -15.15
CA ALA A 359 -0.80 -13.40 -14.67
C ALA A 359 -1.60 -12.80 -15.83
N LEU A 360 -2.89 -13.14 -15.95
CA LEU A 360 -3.81 -12.54 -16.94
C LEU A 360 -4.12 -11.06 -16.66
N SER A 361 -3.78 -10.58 -15.47
CA SER A 361 -3.91 -9.18 -15.08
C SER A 361 -2.86 -8.27 -15.72
N GLU A 362 -1.78 -8.81 -16.30
CA GLU A 362 -0.71 -8.03 -16.91
C GLU A 362 -0.58 -8.34 -18.40
N PHE A 363 -0.44 -7.30 -19.21
CA PHE A 363 -0.18 -7.44 -20.64
C PHE A 363 0.57 -6.24 -21.22
N LEU A 364 1.28 -6.48 -22.31
CA LEU A 364 1.98 -5.48 -23.10
C LEU A 364 1.17 -5.25 -24.37
N ALA A 365 0.95 -3.98 -24.72
CA ALA A 365 0.47 -3.60 -26.04
C ALA A 365 1.67 -3.20 -26.91
N VAL A 366 1.91 -3.94 -27.98
CA VAL A 366 3.01 -3.75 -28.94
C VAL A 366 2.47 -3.71 -30.37
N ALA A 367 3.28 -3.37 -31.37
CA ALA A 367 2.91 -3.42 -32.78
C ALA A 367 3.25 -4.79 -33.41
N ASP A 368 2.47 -5.23 -34.40
CA ASP A 368 2.86 -6.38 -35.22
C ASP A 368 4.14 -6.06 -36.03
N GLY A 369 5.09 -7.01 -36.05
CA GLY A 369 6.42 -6.79 -36.61
C GLY A 369 7.37 -5.97 -35.73
N GLU A 370 7.01 -5.66 -34.47
CA GLU A 370 7.88 -4.87 -33.58
C GLU A 370 9.16 -5.63 -33.21
N THR A 371 10.29 -4.92 -33.23
CA THR A 371 11.59 -5.45 -32.80
C THR A 371 11.73 -5.34 -31.29
N VAL A 372 12.01 -6.47 -30.65
CA VAL A 372 12.40 -6.56 -29.24
C VAL A 372 13.84 -7.01 -29.12
N VAL A 373 14.48 -6.68 -28.00
CA VAL A 373 15.85 -7.08 -27.69
C VAL A 373 15.84 -7.88 -26.41
N PHE A 374 16.41 -9.09 -26.44
CA PHE A 374 16.69 -9.82 -25.22
C PHE A 374 18.08 -9.45 -24.69
N ALA A 375 18.10 -8.72 -23.58
CA ALA A 375 19.32 -8.31 -22.89
C ALA A 375 19.90 -9.49 -22.11
N CYS A 376 21.20 -9.76 -22.31
CA CYS A 376 21.91 -10.84 -21.62
C CYS A 376 22.19 -10.50 -20.16
N ALA A 377 22.54 -11.52 -19.37
CA ALA A 377 23.05 -11.42 -18.00
C ALA A 377 22.18 -10.64 -17.00
N GLN A 378 20.85 -10.64 -17.16
CA GLN A 378 19.94 -9.99 -16.21
C GLN A 378 19.80 -10.80 -14.92
N PRO A 379 19.61 -10.17 -13.74
CA PRO A 379 19.42 -10.85 -12.46
C PRO A 379 18.27 -11.86 -12.45
N ALA A 380 18.49 -13.05 -11.88
CA ALA A 380 17.50 -14.14 -11.86
C ALA A 380 17.43 -14.92 -10.53
N HIS A 381 17.96 -14.38 -9.42
CA HIS A 381 17.97 -15.06 -8.12
C HIS A 381 17.13 -14.35 -7.06
N ALA A 382 16.03 -14.96 -6.61
CA ALA A 382 15.19 -14.46 -5.53
C ALA A 382 15.51 -15.17 -4.19
N ALA A 383 16.56 -14.73 -3.51
CA ALA A 383 17.02 -15.38 -2.27
C ALA A 383 15.96 -15.39 -1.14
N GLY A 384 15.11 -14.36 -1.08
CA GLY A 384 14.08 -14.18 -0.05
C GLY A 384 12.75 -14.88 -0.33
N PHE A 385 12.58 -15.52 -1.48
CA PHE A 385 11.33 -16.22 -1.82
C PHE A 385 11.30 -17.64 -1.27
N SER A 386 10.19 -18.01 -0.61
CA SER A 386 9.86 -19.38 -0.22
C SER A 386 8.42 -19.70 -0.60
N PRO A 387 8.12 -20.88 -1.19
CA PRO A 387 6.76 -21.26 -1.60
C PRO A 387 5.74 -21.27 -0.44
N SER A 388 6.20 -21.34 0.80
CA SER A 388 5.39 -21.43 2.02
C SER A 388 5.39 -20.15 2.88
N ALA A 389 6.15 -19.11 2.51
CA ALA A 389 6.24 -17.88 3.28
C ALA A 389 5.87 -16.67 2.41
N SER A 390 5.03 -15.78 2.95
CA SER A 390 4.73 -14.48 2.34
C SER A 390 4.84 -13.38 3.40
N PRO A 391 5.42 -12.21 3.09
CA PRO A 391 6.07 -11.78 1.83
C PRO A 391 7.58 -12.11 1.75
N PRO A 392 8.20 -12.10 0.56
CA PRO A 392 9.63 -12.38 0.41
C PRO A 392 10.50 -11.23 0.97
N ALA A 393 11.65 -11.57 1.53
CA ALA A 393 12.64 -10.56 1.96
C ALA A 393 13.26 -9.86 0.74
N ARG A 394 13.36 -8.52 0.78
CA ARG A 394 14.08 -7.72 -0.23
C ARG A 394 15.58 -7.81 0.01
N THR A 395 16.37 -7.63 -1.04
CA THR A 395 17.82 -7.42 -0.92
C THR A 395 18.12 -6.09 -0.20
N THR A 396 19.37 -5.90 0.21
CA THR A 396 19.84 -4.65 0.85
C THR A 396 19.71 -3.41 -0.03
N ASP A 397 19.65 -3.57 -1.35
CA ASP A 397 19.40 -2.49 -2.32
C ASP A 397 17.91 -2.34 -2.71
N GLY A 398 17.03 -3.13 -2.10
CA GLY A 398 15.58 -3.08 -2.32
C GLY A 398 15.08 -3.88 -3.53
N SER A 399 15.96 -4.48 -4.32
CA SER A 399 15.63 -5.34 -5.45
C SER A 399 15.09 -6.74 -5.02
N LEU A 400 14.38 -7.41 -5.92
CA LEU A 400 13.83 -8.75 -5.68
C LEU A 400 14.66 -9.86 -6.32
N LEU A 401 15.57 -9.52 -7.25
CA LEU A 401 16.38 -10.45 -8.02
C LEU A 401 17.84 -10.02 -7.98
N ALA A 402 18.72 -10.95 -7.57
CA ALA A 402 20.17 -10.81 -7.58
C ALA A 402 20.82 -11.51 -8.79
N ASP A 403 22.06 -11.14 -9.10
CA ASP A 403 22.83 -11.59 -10.27
C ASP A 403 23.62 -12.89 -10.05
N THR A 404 23.45 -13.54 -8.88
CA THR A 404 24.05 -14.85 -8.58
C THR A 404 23.72 -15.86 -9.68
N PHE A 405 22.45 -15.88 -10.08
CA PHE A 405 21.95 -16.54 -11.30
C PHE A 405 21.51 -15.46 -12.29
N THR A 406 21.56 -15.78 -13.59
CA THR A 406 21.24 -14.83 -14.65
C THR A 406 20.26 -15.40 -15.66
N THR A 407 19.52 -14.52 -16.33
CA THR A 407 18.61 -14.84 -17.43
C THR A 407 18.54 -13.69 -18.42
N SER A 408 17.66 -13.78 -19.40
CA SER A 408 17.43 -12.72 -20.37
C SER A 408 16.29 -11.82 -19.92
N GLY A 409 16.50 -10.51 -19.99
CA GLY A 409 15.42 -9.52 -19.84
C GLY A 409 14.91 -9.10 -21.21
N LEU A 410 13.61 -8.85 -21.32
CA LEU A 410 13.02 -8.32 -22.55
C LEU A 410 13.12 -6.79 -22.54
N THR A 411 13.56 -6.22 -23.64
CA THR A 411 13.54 -4.77 -23.90
C THR A 411 12.73 -4.55 -25.17
N ILE A 412 11.78 -3.62 -25.13
CA ILE A 412 10.99 -3.26 -26.31
C ILE A 412 11.59 -1.98 -26.88
N LEU A 413 12.06 -2.03 -28.13
CA LEU A 413 12.64 -0.85 -28.77
C LEU A 413 11.53 0.12 -29.19
N PRO A 414 11.72 1.45 -29.07
CA PRO A 414 10.74 2.42 -29.54
C PRO A 414 10.46 2.21 -31.04
N GLY A 415 9.22 1.85 -31.39
CA GLY A 415 8.80 1.75 -32.79
C GLY A 415 8.65 3.12 -33.45
N GLY A 416 8.94 3.23 -34.75
CA GLY A 416 8.75 4.47 -35.53
C GLY A 416 7.28 4.79 -35.87
N GLY A 417 6.32 3.98 -35.43
CA GLY A 417 4.89 4.16 -35.65
C GLY A 417 4.17 4.68 -34.41
N ALA A 418 3.28 5.65 -34.59
CA ALA A 418 2.46 6.24 -33.53
C ALA A 418 1.30 5.31 -33.14
N ASN A 419 1.57 4.24 -32.38
CA ASN A 419 0.50 3.39 -31.87
C ASN A 419 -0.09 4.00 -30.60
N ALA A 420 -1.27 4.63 -30.76
CA ALA A 420 -2.14 5.08 -29.69
C ALA A 420 -2.64 3.87 -28.86
N GLY A 421 -1.81 3.38 -27.95
CA GLY A 421 -2.10 2.19 -27.16
C GLY A 421 -0.87 1.41 -26.71
N ARG A 422 0.31 1.65 -27.29
CA ARG A 422 1.57 1.00 -26.88
C ARG A 422 1.87 1.28 -25.40
N GLY A 423 2.14 0.23 -24.62
CA GLY A 423 2.31 0.39 -23.17
C GLY A 423 2.32 -0.93 -22.39
N TYR A 424 2.72 -0.83 -21.13
CA TYR A 424 2.56 -1.88 -20.14
C TYR A 424 1.26 -1.64 -19.35
N TYR A 425 0.43 -2.68 -19.29
CA TYR A 425 -0.88 -2.64 -18.66
C TYR A 425 -0.95 -3.62 -17.50
N SER A 426 -1.57 -3.19 -16.40
CA SER A 426 -1.73 -3.98 -15.18
C SER A 426 -3.11 -3.72 -14.57
N GLN A 427 -3.95 -4.75 -14.51
CA GLN A 427 -5.33 -4.66 -14.07
C GLN A 427 -5.50 -5.10 -12.61
N PRO A 428 -6.15 -4.30 -11.76
CA PRO A 428 -6.60 -4.77 -10.46
C PRO A 428 -7.78 -5.74 -10.64
N THR A 429 -7.57 -7.03 -10.39
CA THR A 429 -8.64 -8.04 -10.55
C THR A 429 -9.72 -7.93 -9.48
N ALA A 430 -9.35 -7.50 -8.26
CA ALA A 430 -10.29 -7.31 -7.17
C ALA A 430 -11.06 -5.97 -7.22
N ALA A 431 -10.59 -4.99 -8.00
CA ALA A 431 -11.23 -3.68 -8.13
C ALA A 431 -11.11 -3.09 -9.55
N PRO A 432 -11.68 -3.76 -10.58
CA PRO A 432 -11.58 -3.30 -11.96
C PRO A 432 -12.26 -1.94 -12.17
N PHE A 433 -11.78 -1.18 -13.15
CA PHE A 433 -12.36 0.11 -13.52
C PHE A 433 -13.35 -0.02 -14.67
N PHE A 434 -14.43 0.76 -14.60
CA PHE A 434 -15.46 0.82 -15.62
C PHE A 434 -15.79 2.24 -16.03
N ALA A 435 -16.21 2.48 -17.27
CA ALA A 435 -16.65 3.80 -17.71
C ALA A 435 -17.89 3.73 -18.62
N PRO A 436 -18.71 4.79 -18.62
CA PRO A 436 -19.69 4.99 -19.68
C PRO A 436 -18.96 5.41 -20.96
N LEU A 437 -19.20 4.71 -22.07
CA LEU A 437 -18.68 5.11 -23.38
C LEU A 437 -19.84 5.56 -24.29
N PRO A 438 -19.63 6.56 -25.16
CA PRO A 438 -20.67 6.99 -26.08
C PRO A 438 -21.18 5.85 -26.96
N GLY A 439 -22.50 5.64 -27.00
CA GLY A 439 -23.13 4.59 -27.80
C GLY A 439 -23.25 3.23 -27.11
N GLU A 440 -22.63 3.05 -25.94
CA GLU A 440 -22.69 1.79 -25.19
C GLU A 440 -23.82 1.80 -24.14
N PRO A 441 -24.65 0.73 -24.07
CA PRO A 441 -25.79 0.67 -23.15
C PRO A 441 -25.39 0.36 -21.70
N THR A 442 -24.16 -0.12 -21.49
CA THR A 442 -23.62 -0.55 -20.18
C THR A 442 -22.22 0.02 -19.97
N LEU A 443 -21.77 0.05 -18.71
CA LEU A 443 -20.40 0.43 -18.41
C LEU A 443 -19.43 -0.60 -19.03
N MET A 444 -18.36 -0.10 -19.65
CA MET A 444 -17.30 -0.93 -20.22
C MET A 444 -16.09 -0.99 -19.29
N ALA A 445 -15.45 -2.16 -19.19
CA ALA A 445 -14.20 -2.31 -18.46
C ALA A 445 -13.07 -1.54 -19.14
N LEU A 446 -12.24 -0.87 -18.34
CA LEU A 446 -11.10 -0.08 -18.81
C LEU A 446 -9.77 -0.81 -18.59
N ALA A 447 -8.87 -0.65 -19.55
CA ALA A 447 -7.46 -0.97 -19.54
C ALA A 447 -6.72 0.01 -18.62
N VAL A 448 -5.90 -0.48 -17.70
CA VAL A 448 -4.99 0.37 -16.93
C VAL A 448 -3.60 0.31 -17.56
N ARG A 449 -3.18 1.39 -18.22
CA ARG A 449 -1.79 1.54 -18.69
C ARG A 449 -0.95 2.08 -17.54
N ALA A 450 -0.16 1.21 -16.91
CA ALA A 450 0.73 1.55 -15.81
C ALA A 450 2.03 2.25 -16.28
N GLY A 451 2.43 2.07 -17.53
CA GLY A 451 3.59 2.73 -18.10
C GLY A 451 3.62 2.77 -19.63
N LYS A 452 4.31 3.77 -20.17
CA LYS A 452 4.61 3.87 -21.61
C LYS A 452 5.91 3.13 -21.91
N LEU A 453 6.00 2.50 -23.08
CA LEU A 453 7.19 1.73 -23.50
C LEU A 453 8.17 2.59 -24.31
N ASP A 454 8.27 3.87 -23.99
CA ASP A 454 8.97 4.87 -24.84
C ASP A 454 10.49 4.87 -24.62
N ALA A 455 10.95 4.36 -23.47
CA ALA A 455 12.36 4.19 -23.15
C ALA A 455 12.71 2.70 -23.09
N PRO A 456 13.83 2.27 -23.73
CA PRO A 456 14.27 0.89 -23.66
C PRO A 456 14.79 0.56 -22.26
N ALA A 457 14.04 -0.25 -21.50
CA ALA A 457 14.45 -0.81 -20.21
C ALA A 457 14.25 -2.33 -20.22
N PRO A 458 15.25 -3.14 -19.80
CA PRO A 458 15.09 -4.58 -19.68
C PRO A 458 14.22 -4.91 -18.46
N PHE A 459 13.27 -5.83 -18.64
CA PHE A 459 12.41 -6.31 -17.56
C PHE A 459 12.31 -7.85 -17.54
N PRO A 460 11.98 -8.46 -16.38
CA PRO A 460 11.73 -9.88 -16.30
C PRO A 460 10.55 -10.30 -17.18
N PHE A 461 10.82 -11.23 -18.10
CA PHE A 461 9.84 -11.78 -19.04
C PHE A 461 9.93 -13.29 -19.00
N VAL A 462 8.78 -13.96 -18.96
CA VAL A 462 8.71 -15.42 -19.10
C VAL A 462 7.62 -15.82 -20.08
N PRO A 463 7.88 -16.79 -20.96
CA PRO A 463 6.85 -17.39 -21.79
C PRO A 463 5.87 -18.16 -20.89
N TYR A 464 4.57 -17.95 -21.11
CA TYR A 464 3.50 -18.62 -20.39
C TYR A 464 3.17 -20.02 -20.93
N GLY A 465 3.80 -20.42 -22.05
CA GLY A 465 3.63 -21.72 -22.68
C GLY A 465 4.69 -22.75 -22.26
N GLY A 466 4.29 -24.02 -22.09
CA GLY A 466 5.22 -25.15 -21.99
C GLY A 466 5.73 -25.51 -20.58
N ILE A 467 5.35 -24.77 -19.54
CA ILE A 467 5.78 -25.04 -18.14
C ILE A 467 5.34 -26.43 -17.65
N GLY A 468 4.13 -26.84 -18.04
CA GLY A 468 3.56 -28.16 -17.77
C GLY A 468 3.66 -29.15 -18.92
N ALA A 469 4.40 -28.83 -20.00
CA ALA A 469 4.54 -29.75 -21.12
C ALA A 469 5.34 -30.99 -20.70
N ALA A 470 4.86 -32.15 -21.16
CA ALA A 470 5.58 -33.40 -21.00
C ALA A 470 6.75 -33.45 -22.01
N LEU A 471 7.86 -34.02 -21.57
CA LEU A 471 8.99 -34.28 -22.44
C LEU A 471 8.62 -35.35 -23.49
N PRO A 472 9.28 -35.32 -24.65
CA PRO A 472 9.09 -36.35 -25.65
C PRO A 472 9.53 -37.71 -25.09
N ALA A 473 8.95 -38.79 -25.64
CA ALA A 473 9.28 -40.17 -25.28
C ALA A 473 9.11 -40.55 -23.79
N GLY A 474 8.27 -39.84 -23.03
CA GLY A 474 7.93 -40.20 -21.64
C GLY A 474 8.90 -39.68 -20.57
N GLY A 475 9.74 -38.68 -20.89
CA GLY A 475 10.77 -38.15 -20.00
C GLY A 475 10.30 -37.32 -18.79
N GLY A 476 9.00 -37.26 -18.48
CA GLY A 476 8.46 -36.49 -17.35
C GLY A 476 8.08 -35.04 -17.72
N ALA A 477 7.91 -34.16 -16.73
CA ALA A 477 7.59 -32.73 -16.94
C ALA A 477 8.86 -31.86 -16.95
N CYS A 478 8.82 -30.72 -17.64
CA CYS A 478 9.93 -29.74 -17.66
C CYS A 478 10.35 -29.24 -16.26
N ASN A 479 9.42 -29.22 -15.30
CA ASN A 479 9.65 -28.82 -13.91
C ASN A 479 9.18 -29.94 -12.96
N PRO A 480 9.95 -31.03 -12.80
CA PRO A 480 9.52 -32.18 -12.02
C PRO A 480 9.42 -31.82 -10.54
N GLY A 481 8.29 -32.16 -9.92
CA GLY A 481 8.07 -31.97 -8.47
C GLY A 481 7.79 -30.54 -8.02
N VAL A 482 7.64 -29.58 -8.95
CA VAL A 482 7.29 -28.18 -8.62
C VAL A 482 5.77 -27.97 -8.71
N PRO A 483 5.07 -27.64 -7.60
CA PRO A 483 3.64 -27.37 -7.63
C PRO A 483 3.29 -26.09 -8.42
N ALA A 484 2.10 -26.06 -9.04
CA ALA A 484 1.61 -24.86 -9.74
C ALA A 484 1.52 -23.62 -8.83
N ALA A 485 1.20 -23.81 -7.55
CA ALA A 485 1.18 -22.74 -6.56
C ALA A 485 2.53 -22.02 -6.40
N THR A 486 3.66 -22.73 -6.59
CA THR A 486 4.99 -22.13 -6.55
C THR A 486 5.20 -21.16 -7.70
N PHE A 487 4.77 -21.51 -8.92
CA PHE A 487 4.83 -20.61 -10.08
C PHE A 487 3.96 -19.37 -9.89
N LEU A 488 2.72 -19.55 -9.43
CA LEU A 488 1.81 -18.44 -9.18
C LEU A 488 2.31 -17.52 -8.06
N GLY A 489 2.85 -18.09 -6.97
CA GLY A 489 3.45 -17.32 -5.89
C GLY A 489 4.71 -16.57 -6.33
N PHE A 490 5.56 -17.19 -7.17
CA PHE A 490 6.75 -16.54 -7.71
C PHE A 490 6.38 -15.42 -8.69
N GLU A 491 5.37 -15.63 -9.55
CA GLU A 491 4.85 -14.59 -10.44
C GLU A 491 4.33 -13.40 -9.63
N SER A 492 3.44 -13.62 -8.66
CA SER A 492 2.79 -12.53 -7.92
C SER A 492 3.72 -11.80 -6.95
N GLN A 493 4.70 -12.48 -6.37
CA GLN A 493 5.57 -11.90 -5.33
C GLN A 493 6.91 -11.38 -5.87
N VAL A 494 7.42 -11.96 -6.97
CA VAL A 494 8.76 -11.66 -7.50
C VAL A 494 8.68 -11.05 -8.90
N LEU A 495 8.23 -11.80 -9.91
CA LEU A 495 8.34 -11.38 -11.31
C LEU A 495 7.43 -10.19 -11.65
N GLY A 496 6.14 -10.25 -11.28
CA GLY A 496 5.18 -9.18 -11.52
C GLY A 496 5.61 -7.89 -10.81
N THR A 497 6.06 -7.98 -9.55
CA THR A 497 6.56 -6.83 -8.80
C THR A 497 7.82 -6.23 -9.43
N ALA A 498 8.81 -7.06 -9.80
CA ALA A 498 10.04 -6.59 -10.43
C ALA A 498 9.78 -5.98 -11.82
N ARG A 499 8.85 -6.55 -12.58
CA ARG A 499 8.40 -6.03 -13.89
C ARG A 499 7.67 -4.70 -13.74
N HIS A 500 6.75 -4.60 -12.79
CA HIS A 500 6.04 -3.36 -12.48
C HIS A 500 7.01 -2.25 -12.05
N GLN A 501 8.04 -2.57 -11.25
CA GLN A 501 9.09 -1.60 -10.90
C GLN A 501 9.91 -1.14 -12.10
N ALA A 502 10.15 -2.02 -13.07
CA ALA A 502 10.91 -1.68 -14.28
C ALA A 502 10.09 -0.89 -15.31
N LEU A 503 8.78 -1.12 -15.39
CA LEU A 503 7.93 -0.62 -16.48
C LEU A 503 6.90 0.43 -16.08
N ALA A 504 6.46 0.50 -14.83
CA ALA A 504 5.50 1.50 -14.41
C ALA A 504 6.15 2.88 -14.27
N SER A 505 5.50 3.92 -14.78
CA SER A 505 6.00 5.30 -14.67
C SER A 505 5.21 6.09 -13.63
N ALA A 506 5.86 6.44 -12.53
CA ALA A 506 5.29 7.33 -11.53
C ALA A 506 5.30 8.81 -11.95
N ALA A 507 5.95 9.20 -13.05
CA ALA A 507 6.02 10.62 -13.43
C ALA A 507 4.69 11.17 -13.98
N GLU A 508 3.93 10.34 -14.70
CA GLU A 508 2.65 10.72 -15.32
C GLU A 508 1.43 10.02 -14.68
N GLY A 509 1.65 9.00 -13.85
CA GLY A 509 0.60 8.15 -13.30
C GLY A 509 -0.01 7.20 -14.34
N PRO A 510 -0.86 6.24 -13.91
CA PRO A 510 -1.53 5.32 -14.82
C PRO A 510 -2.65 6.03 -15.61
N ALA A 511 -2.91 5.52 -16.82
CA ALA A 511 -4.03 5.97 -17.66
C ALA A 511 -5.09 4.88 -17.82
N LEU A 512 -6.36 5.24 -17.70
CA LEU A 512 -7.50 4.36 -17.93
C LEU A 512 -8.01 4.52 -19.37
N LEU A 513 -7.94 3.44 -20.15
CA LEU A 513 -8.21 3.46 -21.59
C LEU A 513 -9.22 2.36 -21.96
N PRO A 514 -10.07 2.54 -22.97
CA PRO A 514 -11.01 1.49 -23.37
C PRO A 514 -10.28 0.30 -24.02
N LEU A 515 -10.54 -0.92 -23.54
CA LEU A 515 -10.06 -2.15 -24.19
C LEU A 515 -10.84 -2.38 -25.51
N PHE A 516 -10.13 -2.81 -26.57
CA PHE A 516 -10.70 -3.30 -27.85
C PHE A 516 -11.30 -2.28 -28.85
N SER A 517 -11.04 -0.98 -28.72
CA SER A 517 -11.48 -0.08 -29.80
C SER A 517 -10.45 0.03 -30.92
N SER A 518 -10.82 -0.49 -32.10
CA SER A 518 -10.06 -0.36 -33.34
C SER A 518 -10.30 0.97 -34.07
N SER A 519 -11.25 1.79 -33.60
CA SER A 519 -11.64 3.06 -34.25
C SER A 519 -11.61 4.27 -33.32
N GLY A 520 -11.03 4.15 -32.12
CA GLY A 520 -10.89 5.21 -31.12
C GLY A 520 -12.24 5.75 -30.63
N PRO A 521 -12.81 5.26 -29.50
CA PRO A 521 -13.83 6.01 -28.81
C PRO A 521 -13.11 7.27 -28.25
N PRO A 522 -13.82 8.39 -28.02
CA PRO A 522 -13.21 9.43 -27.19
C PRO A 522 -12.76 8.80 -25.86
N SER A 523 -11.56 9.14 -25.40
CA SER A 523 -11.04 8.68 -24.11
C SER A 523 -12.10 8.88 -23.02
N PRO A 524 -12.28 7.90 -22.11
CA PRO A 524 -13.24 8.05 -21.03
C PRO A 524 -12.88 9.30 -20.22
N LEU A 525 -13.85 10.20 -20.05
CA LEU A 525 -13.68 11.38 -19.19
C LEU A 525 -13.94 11.06 -17.71
N GLN A 526 -14.54 9.90 -17.44
CA GLN A 526 -14.83 9.41 -16.10
C GLN A 526 -14.74 7.89 -16.04
N ALA A 527 -14.33 7.36 -14.89
CA ALA A 527 -14.33 5.94 -14.57
C ALA A 527 -14.89 5.70 -13.16
N THR A 528 -15.24 4.46 -12.86
CA THR A 528 -15.74 4.05 -11.55
C THR A 528 -15.26 2.66 -11.17
N THR A 529 -15.25 2.36 -9.86
CA THR A 529 -14.90 1.07 -9.27
C THR A 529 -16.17 0.30 -8.84
N PRO A 530 -16.09 -0.99 -8.46
CA PRO A 530 -17.26 -1.76 -8.02
C PRO A 530 -17.96 -1.18 -6.77
N VAL A 531 -17.21 -0.52 -5.89
CA VAL A 531 -17.76 0.17 -4.70
C VAL A 531 -18.29 1.58 -5.03
N GLY A 532 -18.23 1.98 -6.30
CA GLY A 532 -18.76 3.24 -6.81
C GLY A 532 -17.90 4.47 -6.54
N LEU A 533 -16.59 4.33 -6.31
CA LEU A 533 -15.69 5.49 -6.34
C LEU A 533 -15.76 6.10 -7.73
N LEU A 534 -15.79 7.44 -7.82
CA LEU A 534 -15.86 8.13 -9.10
C LEU A 534 -14.52 8.80 -9.39
N ILE A 535 -13.96 8.52 -10.55
CA ILE A 535 -12.68 9.07 -11.00
C ILE A 535 -12.97 9.95 -12.21
N ASP A 536 -12.69 11.24 -12.11
CA ASP A 536 -12.62 12.12 -13.27
C ASP A 536 -11.26 11.95 -13.93
N LEU A 537 -11.24 11.89 -15.26
CA LEU A 537 -10.05 11.64 -16.06
C LEU A 537 -9.72 12.86 -16.95
N HIS A 538 -8.46 12.98 -17.33
CA HIS A 538 -8.02 13.84 -18.42
C HIS A 538 -8.31 13.18 -19.78
N ASP A 539 -8.16 13.94 -20.87
CA ASP A 539 -8.40 13.45 -22.25
C ASP A 539 -7.44 12.32 -22.66
N ASP A 540 -6.33 12.14 -21.96
CA ASP A 540 -5.36 11.04 -22.18
C ASP A 540 -5.62 9.81 -21.29
N GLY A 541 -6.69 9.85 -20.47
CA GLY A 541 -7.09 8.80 -19.54
C GLY A 541 -6.40 8.85 -18.19
N THR A 542 -5.48 9.80 -17.93
CA THR A 542 -4.85 9.94 -16.61
C THR A 542 -5.81 10.47 -15.56
N PHE A 543 -5.54 10.18 -14.29
CA PHE A 543 -6.38 10.60 -13.18
C PHE A 543 -6.37 12.12 -13.05
N ARG A 544 -7.55 12.71 -12.82
CA ARG A 544 -7.71 14.14 -12.53
C ARG A 544 -8.22 14.39 -11.11
N LYS A 545 -9.22 13.61 -10.69
CA LYS A 545 -9.85 13.73 -9.36
C LYS A 545 -10.45 12.39 -8.96
N LEU A 546 -10.28 12.02 -7.71
CA LEU A 546 -10.93 10.88 -7.07
C LEU A 546 -12.00 11.40 -6.10
N THR A 547 -13.26 11.11 -6.37
CA THR A 547 -14.37 11.40 -5.47
C THR A 547 -14.72 10.15 -4.67
N LEU A 548 -14.55 10.24 -3.35
CA LEU A 548 -14.78 9.14 -2.43
C LEU A 548 -16.26 9.04 -2.05
N ALA A 549 -16.87 10.17 -1.68
CA ALA A 549 -18.25 10.24 -1.23
C ALA A 549 -18.87 11.62 -1.42
N ARG A 550 -20.20 11.69 -1.36
CA ARG A 550 -20.97 12.94 -1.29
C ARG A 550 -21.88 12.94 -0.06
N ALA A 551 -22.08 14.14 0.51
CA ALA A 551 -22.97 14.33 1.64
C ALA A 551 -24.43 14.02 1.24
N PRO A 552 -25.23 13.38 2.12
CA PRO A 552 -26.63 13.02 1.83
C PRO A 552 -27.56 14.23 1.66
N ASP A 553 -27.24 15.37 2.31
CA ASP A 553 -27.98 16.63 2.17
C ASP A 553 -27.12 17.70 1.50
N ALA A 554 -27.11 17.67 0.17
CA ALA A 554 -26.33 18.61 -0.62
C ALA A 554 -26.78 20.07 -0.43
N ALA A 555 -28.04 20.33 -0.10
CA ALA A 555 -28.56 21.69 0.06
C ALA A 555 -27.97 22.36 1.30
N LEU A 556 -27.80 21.59 2.37
CA LEU A 556 -27.20 22.04 3.63
C LEU A 556 -25.67 22.06 3.54
N ALA A 557 -25.06 21.07 2.87
CA ALA A 557 -23.61 20.90 2.83
C ALA A 557 -22.89 21.77 1.79
N SER A 558 -23.50 22.07 0.64
CA SER A 558 -22.84 22.80 -0.46
C SER A 558 -22.43 24.23 -0.11
N PRO A 559 -23.28 25.05 0.57
CA PRO A 559 -22.89 26.41 0.98
C PRO A 559 -21.70 26.45 1.94
N LEU A 560 -21.44 25.34 2.63
CA LEU A 560 -20.34 25.19 3.60
C LEU A 560 -19.09 24.56 2.98
N GLY A 561 -19.13 24.13 1.71
CA GLY A 561 -18.04 23.38 1.08
C GLY A 561 -17.88 21.94 1.60
N LEU A 562 -18.91 21.38 2.25
CA LEU A 562 -18.89 20.07 2.93
C LEU A 562 -19.62 18.97 2.15
N ALA A 563 -19.93 19.22 0.87
CA ALA A 563 -20.79 18.35 0.07
C ALA A 563 -20.09 17.11 -0.48
N GLU A 564 -18.76 17.05 -0.41
CA GLU A 564 -17.96 16.06 -1.13
C GLU A 564 -16.64 15.78 -0.41
N LEU A 565 -16.30 14.50 -0.28
CA LEU A 565 -14.99 14.00 0.12
C LEU A 565 -14.23 13.59 -1.15
N SER A 566 -13.13 14.28 -1.48
CA SER A 566 -12.40 14.03 -2.73
C SER A 566 -10.92 14.40 -2.66
N ILE A 567 -10.11 13.74 -3.47
CA ILE A 567 -8.69 14.03 -3.65
C ILE A 567 -8.46 14.53 -5.09
N ALA A 568 -7.67 15.58 -5.26
CA ALA A 568 -7.19 16.07 -6.55
C ALA A 568 -5.70 16.45 -6.45
N GLY A 569 -5.11 16.91 -7.56
CA GLY A 569 -3.78 17.52 -7.54
C GLY A 569 -3.78 18.92 -6.92
N ALA A 570 -2.74 19.25 -6.15
CA ALA A 570 -2.54 20.59 -5.58
C ALA A 570 -1.91 21.55 -6.60
N GLY A 571 -2.39 22.80 -6.67
CA GLY A 571 -1.84 23.86 -7.50
C GLY A 571 -2.88 24.68 -8.28
N SER A 572 -2.44 25.70 -9.02
CA SER A 572 -3.31 26.50 -9.90
C SER A 572 -3.47 25.87 -11.29
N GLY A 573 -4.68 25.93 -11.87
CA GLY A 573 -4.96 25.42 -13.22
C GLY A 573 -5.53 24.00 -13.20
N THR A 574 -4.96 23.11 -14.02
CA THR A 574 -5.28 21.67 -14.06
C THR A 574 -4.08 20.88 -13.53
N PRO A 575 -3.84 20.89 -12.21
CA PRO A 575 -2.68 20.21 -11.63
C PRO A 575 -2.77 18.69 -11.85
N PRO A 576 -1.62 18.02 -12.03
CA PRO A 576 -1.60 16.57 -12.18
C PRO A 576 -2.08 15.91 -10.89
N PHE A 577 -2.87 14.83 -11.02
CA PHE A 577 -3.24 14.03 -9.86
C PHE A 577 -2.00 13.36 -9.26
N PRO A 578 -1.94 13.15 -7.93
CA PRO A 578 -0.79 12.53 -7.28
C PRO A 578 -0.48 11.15 -7.87
N ALA A 579 0.63 11.05 -8.60
CA ALA A 579 0.90 9.89 -9.44
C ALA A 579 1.09 8.61 -8.61
N ASP A 580 1.79 8.71 -7.47
CA ASP A 580 1.99 7.61 -6.52
C ASP A 580 0.66 7.06 -6.00
N LEU A 581 -0.30 7.95 -5.68
CA LEU A 581 -1.65 7.55 -5.26
C LEU A 581 -2.41 6.86 -6.39
N SER A 582 -2.42 7.44 -7.59
CA SER A 582 -3.11 6.83 -8.73
C SER A 582 -2.52 5.45 -9.06
N LEU A 583 -1.19 5.29 -9.00
CA LEU A 583 -0.54 4.01 -9.22
C LEU A 583 -0.92 3.00 -8.13
N ALA A 584 -0.93 3.41 -6.85
CA ALA A 584 -1.37 2.58 -5.73
C ALA A 584 -2.82 2.08 -5.93
N LEU A 585 -3.73 2.95 -6.34
CA LEU A 585 -5.15 2.60 -6.57
C LEU A 585 -5.37 1.59 -7.70
N THR A 586 -4.37 1.39 -8.57
CA THR A 586 -4.44 0.39 -9.64
C THR A 586 -3.82 -0.97 -9.29
N GLN A 587 -3.25 -1.11 -8.10
CA GLN A 587 -2.64 -2.38 -7.69
C GLN A 587 -3.69 -3.46 -7.45
N ASN A 588 -3.35 -4.70 -7.84
CA ASN A 588 -4.12 -5.86 -7.44
C ASN A 588 -3.96 -6.12 -5.93
N ASP A 589 -5.01 -6.61 -5.27
CA ASP A 589 -5.01 -6.91 -3.83
C ASP A 589 -4.59 -5.73 -2.93
N LEU A 590 -5.03 -4.51 -3.26
CA LEU A 590 -4.65 -3.26 -2.60
C LEU A 590 -4.93 -3.32 -1.09
N MET A 591 -3.91 -2.93 -0.33
CA MET A 591 -4.02 -2.47 1.05
C MET A 591 -3.23 -1.17 1.19
N LEU A 592 -3.89 -0.04 0.94
CA LEU A 592 -3.27 1.28 1.06
C LEU A 592 -3.71 1.91 2.37
N VAL A 593 -2.75 2.20 3.24
CA VAL A 593 -2.95 2.90 4.52
C VAL A 593 -2.23 4.23 4.46
N VAL A 594 -2.98 5.31 4.70
CA VAL A 594 -2.50 6.69 4.60
C VAL A 594 -2.80 7.41 5.90
N SER A 595 -1.76 7.74 6.67
CA SER A 595 -1.85 8.69 7.79
C SER A 595 -1.25 10.05 7.45
N ARG A 596 -0.50 10.15 6.36
CA ARG A 596 0.14 11.39 5.90
C ARG A 596 -0.19 11.66 4.43
N ALA A 597 -0.83 12.79 4.16
CA ALA A 597 -1.00 13.27 2.79
C ALA A 597 0.32 13.86 2.25
N ASP A 598 0.57 13.64 0.97
CA ASP A 598 1.66 14.32 0.28
C ASP A 598 1.27 15.78 -0.05
N SER A 599 2.26 16.67 -0.13
CA SER A 599 2.04 18.08 -0.49
C SER A 599 1.40 18.30 -1.87
N THR A 600 1.43 17.28 -2.73
CA THR A 600 0.78 17.27 -4.05
C THR A 600 -0.73 17.01 -3.98
N TRP A 601 -1.30 16.71 -2.81
CA TRP A 601 -2.71 16.40 -2.64
C TRP A 601 -3.52 17.67 -2.34
N ASP A 602 -4.53 17.97 -3.16
CA ASP A 602 -5.65 18.81 -2.75
C ASP A 602 -6.76 17.90 -2.21
N PHE A 603 -6.69 17.62 -0.90
CA PHE A 603 -7.67 16.76 -0.24
C PHE A 603 -8.79 17.58 0.37
N ARG A 604 -9.99 17.51 -0.22
CA ARG A 604 -11.23 17.99 0.38
C ARG A 604 -11.64 17.06 1.50
N ASN A 605 -11.04 17.27 2.66
CA ASN A 605 -11.01 16.33 3.76
C ASN A 605 -12.17 16.47 4.75
N ARG A 606 -13.30 17.07 4.35
CA ARG A 606 -14.45 17.32 5.24
C ARG A 606 -15.75 16.86 4.60
N ILE A 607 -16.63 16.26 5.39
CA ILE A 607 -17.97 15.86 4.94
C ILE A 607 -18.99 15.99 6.07
N LEU A 608 -20.20 16.45 5.74
CA LEU A 608 -21.31 16.57 6.68
C LEU A 608 -22.24 15.35 6.59
N VAL A 609 -22.48 14.67 7.72
CA VAL A 609 -23.41 13.54 7.82
C VAL A 609 -24.34 13.73 9.02
N ASP A 610 -25.62 13.90 8.73
CA ASP A 610 -26.72 13.96 9.73
C ASP A 610 -26.46 14.93 10.92
N GLY A 611 -25.82 16.07 10.62
CA GLY A 611 -25.50 17.11 11.60
C GLY A 611 -24.09 17.04 12.19
N PHE A 612 -23.29 16.04 11.83
CA PHE A 612 -21.90 15.88 12.27
C PHE A 612 -20.93 16.15 11.12
N GLU A 613 -19.98 17.05 11.32
CA GLU A 613 -18.90 17.34 10.35
C GLU A 613 -17.69 16.48 10.68
N PHE A 614 -17.35 15.56 9.79
CA PHE A 614 -16.15 14.72 9.90
C PHE A 614 -14.99 15.38 9.16
N ARG A 615 -13.82 15.42 9.79
CA ARG A 615 -12.56 15.93 9.23
C ARG A 615 -11.48 14.86 9.23
N PHE A 616 -10.94 14.58 8.05
CA PHE A 616 -9.88 13.60 7.81
C PHE A 616 -8.52 14.29 7.67
N ASP A 617 -7.97 14.77 8.78
CA ASP A 617 -6.65 15.39 8.75
C ASP A 617 -5.55 14.33 8.65
N LEU A 618 -4.84 14.27 7.51
CA LEU A 618 -3.78 13.29 7.24
C LEU A 618 -2.40 13.90 7.55
N SER A 619 -2.20 14.28 8.82
CA SER A 619 -0.99 14.96 9.31
C SER A 619 -0.03 14.05 10.08
N GLY A 620 -0.25 12.72 10.06
CA GLY A 620 0.53 11.70 10.78
C GLY A 620 -0.15 11.22 12.05
N ASP A 621 -0.45 12.15 12.97
CA ASP A 621 -1.13 11.88 14.26
C ASP A 621 -2.66 12.02 14.17
N GLY A 622 -3.18 12.40 13.00
CA GLY A 622 -4.60 12.66 12.74
C GLY A 622 -5.40 11.41 12.37
N ALA A 623 -6.19 11.54 11.30
CA ALA A 623 -6.99 10.45 10.75
C ALA A 623 -6.11 9.45 9.98
N ILE A 624 -6.53 8.20 9.96
CA ILE A 624 -5.89 7.14 9.15
C ILE A 624 -6.90 6.70 8.10
N LEU A 625 -6.60 6.89 6.81
CA LEU A 625 -7.44 6.48 5.70
C LEU A 625 -6.94 5.14 5.12
N VAL A 626 -7.85 4.19 4.93
CA VAL A 626 -7.56 2.83 4.45
C VAL A 626 -8.38 2.55 3.20
N PHE A 627 -7.72 2.11 2.13
CA PHE A 627 -8.33 1.53 0.94
C PHE A 627 -7.99 0.03 0.91
N LYS A 628 -9.01 -0.81 0.91
CA LYS A 628 -8.86 -2.27 0.82
C LYS A 628 -9.60 -2.79 -0.41
N SER A 629 -8.86 -3.37 -1.35
CA SER A 629 -9.42 -4.27 -2.38
C SER A 629 -8.96 -5.71 -2.24
N ASN A 630 -7.99 -6.00 -1.37
CA ASN A 630 -7.57 -7.36 -1.06
C ASN A 630 -8.76 -8.20 -0.54
N THR A 631 -9.07 -9.33 -1.20
CA THR A 631 -10.15 -10.24 -0.78
C THR A 631 -9.64 -11.55 -0.17
N THR A 632 -8.33 -11.67 0.05
CA THR A 632 -7.67 -12.88 0.56
C THR A 632 -7.38 -12.81 2.06
N ALA A 633 -7.38 -11.60 2.64
CA ALA A 633 -7.15 -11.36 4.05
C ALA A 633 -8.15 -10.32 4.60
N SER A 634 -8.49 -10.45 5.88
CA SER A 634 -9.38 -9.51 6.58
C SER A 634 -8.69 -8.16 6.82
N LEU A 635 -9.48 -7.12 7.12
CA LEU A 635 -8.93 -5.82 7.51
C LEU A 635 -8.08 -5.97 8.78
N ALA A 636 -8.51 -6.81 9.73
CA ALA A 636 -7.76 -7.10 10.95
C ALA A 636 -6.39 -7.75 10.65
N ASP A 637 -6.34 -8.73 9.75
CA ASP A 637 -5.09 -9.41 9.39
C ASP A 637 -4.11 -8.48 8.66
N LEU A 638 -4.63 -7.58 7.82
CA LEU A 638 -3.83 -6.62 7.07
C LEU A 638 -3.36 -5.46 7.94
N ALA A 639 -4.20 -4.98 8.88
CA ALA A 639 -3.84 -3.94 9.83
C ALA A 639 -2.65 -4.34 10.70
N ALA A 640 -2.50 -5.63 11.02
CA ALA A 640 -1.37 -6.16 11.81
C ALA A 640 -0.08 -6.42 11.01
N ARG A 641 -0.08 -6.22 9.69
CA ARG A 641 1.05 -6.59 8.80
C ARG A 641 1.41 -5.44 7.84
N PRO A 642 2.05 -4.37 8.33
CA PRO A 642 2.40 -3.23 7.49
C PRO A 642 3.38 -3.53 6.36
N SER A 643 4.10 -4.66 6.42
CA SER A 643 4.90 -5.16 5.28
C SER A 643 4.08 -5.56 4.05
N LEU A 644 2.75 -5.75 4.21
CA LEU A 644 1.81 -6.03 3.13
C LEU A 644 1.08 -4.77 2.63
N TRP A 645 1.37 -3.59 3.20
CA TRP A 645 0.77 -2.35 2.75
C TRP A 645 1.45 -1.86 1.47
N THR A 646 0.70 -1.13 0.65
CA THR A 646 1.23 -0.42 -0.51
C THR A 646 2.07 0.76 -0.04
N GLN A 647 3.38 0.71 -0.29
CA GLN A 647 4.35 1.77 0.02
C GLN A 647 4.20 2.36 1.45
N PRO A 648 4.32 1.54 2.51
CA PRO A 648 4.01 1.94 3.89
C PRO A 648 4.79 3.18 4.33
N ASP A 649 6.07 3.27 4.02
CA ASP A 649 6.95 4.38 4.43
C ASP A 649 6.72 5.67 3.62
N HIS A 650 6.07 5.58 2.45
CA HIS A 650 5.72 6.74 1.65
C HIS A 650 4.44 7.43 2.17
N PHE A 651 3.42 6.64 2.50
CA PHE A 651 2.10 7.14 2.94
C PHE A 651 1.97 7.31 4.46
N ASN A 652 2.98 6.88 5.23
CA ASN A 652 3.00 6.98 6.68
C ASN A 652 4.38 7.44 7.15
N ALA A 653 4.44 8.27 8.19
CA ALA A 653 5.71 8.64 8.81
C ALA A 653 6.32 7.48 9.62
N ASP A 654 5.46 6.71 10.30
CA ASP A 654 5.81 5.49 11.01
C ASP A 654 4.69 4.45 10.78
N ALA A 655 4.92 3.52 9.85
CA ALA A 655 3.93 2.51 9.51
C ALA A 655 3.64 1.53 10.67
N GLN A 656 4.61 1.32 11.58
CA GLN A 656 4.41 0.44 12.73
C GLN A 656 3.54 1.10 13.80
N ALA A 657 3.76 2.39 14.07
CA ALA A 657 2.88 3.15 14.96
C ALA A 657 1.44 3.19 14.41
N VAL A 658 1.26 3.41 13.10
CA VAL A 658 -0.06 3.38 12.46
C VAL A 658 -0.70 1.99 12.55
N SER A 659 0.08 0.92 12.36
CA SER A 659 -0.40 -0.47 12.51
C SER A 659 -0.85 -0.75 13.96
N ALA A 660 -0.11 -0.27 14.95
CA ALA A 660 -0.48 -0.36 16.35
C ALA A 660 -1.79 0.41 16.64
N ALA A 661 -1.98 1.59 16.04
CA ALA A 661 -3.21 2.36 16.21
C ALA A 661 -4.44 1.66 15.61
N LEU A 662 -4.31 1.12 14.39
CA LEU A 662 -5.40 0.36 13.75
C LEU A 662 -5.74 -0.91 14.54
N THR A 663 -4.73 -1.67 14.99
CA THR A 663 -4.96 -2.89 15.76
C THR A 663 -5.54 -2.60 17.15
N ALA A 664 -5.16 -1.49 17.78
CA ALA A 664 -5.75 -1.03 19.04
C ALA A 664 -7.24 -0.67 18.88
N ALA A 665 -7.61 0.06 17.83
CA ALA A 665 -9.02 0.39 17.54
C ALA A 665 -9.86 -0.89 17.31
N ILE A 666 -9.33 -1.85 16.53
CA ILE A 666 -10.02 -3.13 16.32
C ILE A 666 -10.17 -3.91 17.64
N ALA A 667 -9.13 -3.91 18.48
CA ALA A 667 -9.17 -4.58 19.77
C ALA A 667 -10.16 -3.94 20.74
N GLU A 668 -10.24 -2.61 20.78
CA GLU A 668 -11.23 -1.85 21.58
C GLU A 668 -12.66 -2.23 21.18
N ALA A 669 -12.96 -2.19 19.88
CA ALA A 669 -14.26 -2.56 19.34
C ALA A 669 -14.64 -4.01 19.69
N ARG A 670 -13.72 -4.97 19.53
CA ARG A 670 -13.93 -6.38 19.91
C ARG A 670 -14.19 -6.52 21.40
N ALA A 671 -13.45 -5.80 22.24
CA ALA A 671 -13.65 -5.83 23.69
C ALA A 671 -15.05 -5.33 24.05
N ASP A 672 -15.51 -4.20 23.49
CA ASP A 672 -16.84 -3.65 23.79
C ASP A 672 -17.98 -4.61 23.38
N VAL A 673 -17.89 -5.23 22.19
CA VAL A 673 -18.85 -6.24 21.69
C VAL A 673 -19.03 -7.42 22.67
N THR A 674 -17.95 -7.85 23.33
CA THR A 674 -18.04 -8.95 24.31
C THR A 674 -18.72 -8.56 25.63
N HIS A 675 -18.70 -7.27 25.99
CA HIS A 675 -19.23 -6.78 27.27
C HIS A 675 -20.65 -6.23 27.18
N ALA A 676 -21.13 -5.86 25.97
CA ALA A 676 -22.42 -5.22 25.78
C ALA A 676 -23.19 -5.82 24.59
N ALA A 677 -24.38 -6.35 24.86
CA ALA A 677 -25.27 -6.88 23.82
C ALA A 677 -25.63 -5.82 22.75
N ASP A 678 -25.81 -4.56 23.17
CA ASP A 678 -26.15 -3.42 22.29
C ASP A 678 -24.92 -2.59 21.88
N SER A 679 -23.74 -3.23 21.79
CA SER A 679 -22.48 -2.56 21.43
C SER A 679 -22.62 -1.84 20.07
N PRO A 680 -22.13 -0.58 19.96
CA PRO A 680 -22.15 0.14 18.68
C PRO A 680 -21.22 -0.47 17.62
N PHE A 681 -20.36 -1.43 18.00
CA PHE A 681 -19.29 -1.95 17.15
C PHE A 681 -19.57 -3.30 16.49
N HIS A 682 -20.74 -3.91 16.69
CA HIS A 682 -21.06 -5.24 16.11
C HIS A 682 -20.84 -5.30 14.59
N ALA A 683 -21.36 -4.32 13.85
CA ALA A 683 -21.20 -4.27 12.40
C ALA A 683 -19.73 -4.09 11.98
N PHE A 684 -18.99 -3.24 12.69
CA PHE A 684 -17.58 -2.97 12.43
C PHE A 684 -16.71 -4.20 12.68
N VAL A 685 -16.91 -4.93 13.78
CA VAL A 685 -16.15 -6.15 14.07
C VAL A 685 -16.42 -7.23 13.03
N ALA A 686 -17.68 -7.45 12.66
CA ALA A 686 -18.04 -8.41 11.60
C ALA A 686 -17.36 -8.06 10.26
N MET A 687 -17.35 -6.79 9.89
CA MET A 687 -16.69 -6.28 8.69
C MET A 687 -15.16 -6.39 8.76
N ALA A 688 -14.56 -6.04 9.90
CA ALA A 688 -13.11 -6.06 10.08
C ALA A 688 -12.53 -7.48 9.98
N ASP A 689 -13.35 -8.48 10.35
CA ASP A 689 -13.01 -9.90 10.35
C ASP A 689 -13.37 -10.61 9.03
N ASP A 690 -14.12 -9.97 8.13
CA ASP A 690 -14.50 -10.53 6.83
C ASP A 690 -13.39 -10.34 5.78
N PRO A 691 -12.74 -11.42 5.29
CA PRO A 691 -11.76 -11.32 4.22
C PRO A 691 -12.33 -10.75 2.91
N ALA A 692 -13.62 -10.99 2.63
CA ALA A 692 -14.27 -10.59 1.39
C ALA A 692 -14.69 -9.11 1.38
N TRP A 693 -14.73 -8.43 2.53
CA TRP A 693 -15.08 -7.03 2.59
C TRP A 693 -14.05 -6.16 1.85
N THR A 694 -14.52 -5.24 1.01
CA THR A 694 -13.69 -4.26 0.30
C THR A 694 -14.32 -2.88 0.45
N GLY A 695 -13.51 -1.83 0.45
CA GLY A 695 -14.03 -0.49 0.65
C GLY A 695 -13.00 0.53 1.11
N VAL A 696 -13.52 1.69 1.52
CA VAL A 696 -12.74 2.79 2.08
C VAL A 696 -13.22 3.04 3.50
N ILE A 697 -12.30 3.04 4.45
CA ILE A 697 -12.57 3.31 5.86
C ILE A 697 -11.50 4.23 6.44
N ALA A 698 -11.93 5.16 7.28
CA ALA A 698 -11.07 6.04 8.02
C ALA A 698 -11.22 5.80 9.52
N PHE A 699 -10.12 5.93 10.26
CA PHE A 699 -10.07 5.87 11.72
C PHE A 699 -9.67 7.23 12.27
N ASN A 700 -10.09 7.51 13.50
CA ASN A 700 -9.69 8.71 14.24
C ASN A 700 -10.04 10.05 13.55
N ALA A 701 -11.08 10.07 12.72
CA ALA A 701 -11.53 11.31 12.05
C ALA A 701 -12.06 12.29 13.09
N ALA A 702 -11.55 13.52 13.12
CA ALA A 702 -11.98 14.54 14.06
C ALA A 702 -13.39 15.03 13.72
N ILE A 703 -14.17 15.41 14.73
CA ILE A 703 -15.48 16.02 14.59
C ILE A 703 -15.34 17.53 14.77
N ASP A 704 -15.67 18.29 13.73
CA ASP A 704 -15.68 19.76 13.80
C ASP A 704 -17.02 20.23 14.40
N GLY A 705 -16.95 20.67 15.66
CA GLY A 705 -18.10 21.17 16.41
C GLY A 705 -18.74 22.44 15.85
N SER A 706 -18.05 23.15 14.97
CA SER A 706 -18.45 24.48 14.52
C SER A 706 -19.82 24.47 13.86
N ASN A 707 -20.08 23.53 12.95
CA ASN A 707 -21.31 23.49 12.16
C ASN A 707 -22.37 22.50 12.70
N MET A 708 -22.14 21.94 13.89
CA MET A 708 -23.11 21.06 14.55
C MET A 708 -24.36 21.85 15.00
N PRO A 709 -25.55 21.22 15.00
CA PRO A 709 -26.75 21.75 15.66
C PRO A 709 -26.47 22.17 17.12
N ALA A 710 -27.11 23.26 17.57
CA ALA A 710 -26.78 23.88 18.88
C ALA A 710 -26.98 22.94 20.08
N ASP A 711 -27.95 22.04 19.99
CA ASP A 711 -28.23 20.99 20.98
C ASP A 711 -27.22 19.83 20.96
N LEU A 712 -26.51 19.61 19.85
CA LEU A 712 -25.36 18.73 19.79
C LEU A 712 -24.07 19.44 20.23
N GLN A 713 -23.91 20.74 19.92
CA GLN A 713 -22.74 21.52 20.31
C GLN A 713 -22.50 21.51 21.81
N MET A 714 -23.56 21.61 22.63
CA MET A 714 -23.44 21.62 24.09
C MET A 714 -22.79 20.36 24.69
N LEU A 715 -22.72 19.24 23.95
CA LEU A 715 -21.98 18.04 24.35
C LEU A 715 -20.47 18.29 24.46
N LEU A 716 -19.93 19.13 23.58
CA LEU A 716 -18.49 19.35 23.42
C LEU A 716 -17.87 20.04 24.62
N GLY A 717 -18.66 20.82 25.38
CA GLY A 717 -18.17 21.49 26.59
C GLY A 717 -17.60 20.53 27.63
N GLY A 718 -18.06 19.28 27.64
CA GLY A 718 -17.61 18.24 28.57
C GLY A 718 -16.43 17.41 28.05
N ILE A 719 -15.85 17.78 26.91
CA ILE A 719 -14.69 17.13 26.29
C ILE A 719 -13.50 18.08 26.40
N ASN A 720 -12.36 17.56 26.83
CA ASN A 720 -11.09 18.28 26.76
C ASN A 720 -10.42 18.00 25.41
N GLY A 721 -10.51 18.95 24.48
CA GLY A 721 -9.92 18.84 23.14
C GLY A 721 -10.93 18.44 22.05
N SER A 722 -10.49 17.62 21.11
CA SER A 722 -11.28 17.22 19.94
C SER A 722 -12.10 15.96 20.22
N LEU A 723 -13.33 15.92 19.70
CA LEU A 723 -14.13 14.70 19.60
C LEU A 723 -13.70 13.96 18.32
N HIS A 724 -13.59 12.63 18.36
CA HIS A 724 -13.21 11.82 17.21
C HIS A 724 -14.21 10.71 16.95
N ALA A 725 -14.36 10.35 15.68
CA ALA A 725 -14.96 9.10 15.27
C ALA A 725 -13.97 7.95 15.51
N HIS A 726 -14.45 6.84 16.07
CA HIS A 726 -13.66 5.61 16.13
C HIS A 726 -13.37 5.14 14.70
N HIS A 727 -14.40 5.10 13.86
CA HIS A 727 -14.25 4.84 12.44
C HIS A 727 -15.38 5.50 11.64
N PHE A 728 -15.11 5.74 10.36
CA PHE A 728 -16.05 6.24 9.36
C PHE A 728 -15.75 5.54 8.03
N GLY A 729 -16.75 4.96 7.38
CA GLY A 729 -16.56 4.20 6.15
C GLY A 729 -17.57 4.54 5.07
N ILE A 730 -17.20 4.14 3.86
CA ILE A 730 -18.01 4.27 2.65
C ILE A 730 -18.38 2.84 2.24
N GLU A 731 -19.65 2.49 2.38
CA GLU A 731 -20.15 1.15 2.06
C GLU A 731 -20.26 0.99 0.53
N ALA A 732 -21.00 1.92 -0.10
CA ALA A 732 -21.16 1.98 -1.54
C ALA A 732 -21.65 3.37 -1.97
N ASN A 733 -21.34 3.75 -3.20
CA ASN A 733 -21.93 4.90 -3.86
C ASN A 733 -22.94 4.48 -4.92
N GLN A 734 -24.12 5.09 -4.90
CA GLN A 734 -25.10 4.97 -5.96
C GLN A 734 -24.77 5.96 -7.08
N LEU A 735 -24.50 5.42 -8.27
CA LEU A 735 -24.18 6.21 -9.46
C LEU A 735 -25.44 6.44 -10.30
N ALA A 736 -25.57 7.66 -10.82
CA ALA A 736 -26.59 8.02 -11.79
C ALA A 736 -25.95 8.61 -13.06
N PRO A 737 -26.52 8.35 -14.25
CA PRO A 737 -26.10 9.03 -15.46
C PRO A 737 -26.28 10.55 -15.35
N LEU A 738 -25.38 11.30 -15.98
CA LEU A 738 -25.60 12.72 -16.25
C LEU A 738 -26.78 12.83 -17.25
N GLY A 739 -27.88 13.47 -16.85
CA GLY A 739 -29.06 13.56 -17.72
C GLY A 739 -28.82 14.39 -18.99
N GLY A 740 -29.69 14.22 -20.00
CA GLY A 740 -29.62 14.95 -21.28
C GLY A 740 -28.71 14.27 -22.32
N SER A 741 -28.07 15.04 -23.21
CA SER A 741 -27.16 14.52 -24.24
C SER A 741 -25.71 14.31 -23.75
N ARG A 742 -25.45 14.39 -22.45
CA ARG A 742 -24.10 14.27 -21.88
C ARG A 742 -23.84 12.84 -21.44
N THR A 743 -22.77 12.24 -21.93
CA THR A 743 -22.26 10.95 -21.45
C THR A 743 -21.43 11.17 -20.18
N GLY A 744 -21.76 10.48 -19.09
CA GLY A 744 -20.99 10.53 -17.83
C GLY A 744 -21.80 10.06 -16.62
N LEU A 745 -21.13 9.95 -15.48
CA LEU A 745 -21.65 9.51 -14.19
C LEU A 745 -21.56 10.63 -13.15
N ARG A 746 -22.48 10.60 -12.18
CA ARG A 746 -22.34 11.31 -10.91
C ARG A 746 -22.68 10.37 -9.76
N ILE A 747 -22.07 10.62 -8.60
CA ILE A 747 -22.57 10.07 -7.35
C ILE A 747 -23.87 10.80 -7.02
N ASP A 748 -24.97 10.05 -7.03
CA ASP A 748 -26.29 10.56 -6.65
C ASP A 748 -26.43 10.55 -5.13
N GLN A 749 -26.08 9.42 -4.52
CA GLN A 749 -26.11 9.21 -3.07
C GLN A 749 -24.92 8.34 -2.63
N SER A 750 -24.35 8.64 -1.46
CA SER A 750 -23.37 7.79 -0.79
C SER A 750 -24.01 7.10 0.42
N SER A 751 -23.74 5.80 0.58
CA SER A 751 -24.05 5.08 1.81
C SER A 751 -22.84 5.12 2.74
N LEU A 752 -22.94 5.94 3.78
CA LEU A 752 -21.89 6.20 4.77
C LEU A 752 -22.23 5.51 6.08
N PHE A 753 -21.22 4.99 6.76
CA PHE A 753 -21.37 4.37 8.07
C PHE A 753 -20.25 4.79 9.00
N GLY A 754 -20.42 4.56 10.30
CA GLY A 754 -19.37 4.86 11.25
C GLY A 754 -19.88 4.93 12.68
N VAL A 755 -18.94 5.10 13.60
CA VAL A 755 -19.22 5.24 15.03
C VAL A 755 -18.42 6.39 15.60
N ILE A 756 -19.12 7.34 16.21
CA ILE A 756 -18.52 8.28 17.18
C ILE A 756 -18.64 7.61 18.54
N TYR A 757 -17.50 7.41 19.19
CA TYR A 757 -17.45 6.80 20.51
C TYR A 757 -16.52 7.58 21.42
N TYR A 758 -17.07 8.06 22.53
CA TYR A 758 -16.34 8.74 23.56
C TYR A 758 -16.79 8.21 24.91
N ARG A 759 -15.83 7.92 25.78
CA ARG A 759 -16.05 7.59 27.18
C ARG A 759 -15.08 8.41 28.00
N ASP A 760 -15.56 9.06 29.07
CA ASP A 760 -14.68 9.83 29.97
C ASP A 760 -13.53 8.91 30.45
N PRO A 761 -12.26 9.25 30.16
CA PRO A 761 -11.12 8.44 30.56
C PRO A 761 -10.93 8.36 32.09
N GLY A 762 -11.69 9.16 32.87
CA GLY A 762 -11.59 9.16 34.33
C GLY A 762 -10.33 9.87 34.80
N GLY A 763 -10.31 11.20 34.67
CA GLY A 763 -9.22 12.02 35.20
C GLY A 763 -9.15 12.02 36.73
N ALA A 764 -7.99 12.35 37.29
CA ALA A 764 -7.87 12.63 38.72
C ALA A 764 -8.84 13.76 39.10
N ALA A 765 -9.60 13.58 40.18
CA ALA A 765 -10.46 14.63 40.71
C ALA A 765 -9.61 15.89 40.97
N ASP A 766 -10.08 17.04 40.48
CA ASP A 766 -9.44 18.32 40.74
C ASP A 766 -9.27 18.51 42.26
N SER A 767 -8.13 19.07 42.68
CA SER A 767 -7.82 19.30 44.09
C SER A 767 -7.48 20.78 44.33
N PRO A 768 -8.33 21.53 45.06
CA PRO A 768 -9.63 21.12 45.61
C PRO A 768 -10.70 20.91 44.52
N PRO A 769 -11.73 20.08 44.76
CA PRO A 769 -12.82 19.88 43.81
C PRO A 769 -13.56 21.20 43.53
N PRO A 770 -13.87 21.52 42.27
CA PRO A 770 -14.64 22.73 41.94
C PRO A 770 -16.08 22.62 42.47
N ASP A 771 -16.69 23.77 42.80
CA ASP A 771 -18.08 23.84 43.25
C ASP A 771 -19.07 23.27 42.20
N LEU A 772 -18.78 23.52 40.92
CA LEU A 772 -19.55 23.06 39.76
C LEU A 772 -18.59 22.53 38.69
N GLN A 773 -18.91 21.40 38.07
CA GLN A 773 -18.19 20.88 36.90
C GLN A 773 -19.17 20.20 35.93
N TYR A 774 -18.93 20.37 34.64
CA TYR A 774 -19.63 19.65 33.58
C TYR A 774 -18.70 18.65 32.92
N ARG A 775 -19.23 17.46 32.62
CA ARG A 775 -18.52 16.38 31.93
C ARG A 775 -19.42 15.67 30.94
N LEU A 776 -18.84 15.24 29.83
CA LEU A 776 -19.43 14.22 28.98
C LEU A 776 -18.97 12.87 29.52
N GLU A 777 -19.87 11.97 29.88
CA GLU A 777 -19.50 10.66 30.42
C GLU A 777 -19.39 9.60 29.31
N LEU A 778 -20.37 9.64 28.39
CA LEU A 778 -20.50 8.72 27.29
C LEU A 778 -21.14 9.46 26.13
N LEU A 779 -20.59 9.29 24.94
CA LEU A 779 -21.26 9.57 23.67
C LEU A 779 -21.02 8.39 22.73
N SER A 780 -22.10 7.80 22.27
CA SER A 780 -22.11 6.75 21.25
C SER A 780 -23.12 7.13 20.18
N VAL A 781 -22.64 7.33 18.96
CA VAL A 781 -23.47 7.66 17.80
C VAL A 781 -23.11 6.69 16.69
N VAL A 782 -24.09 5.92 16.21
CA VAL A 782 -23.91 4.96 15.12
C VAL A 782 -24.59 5.50 13.86
N PHE A 783 -23.82 5.57 12.78
CA PHE A 783 -24.28 5.95 11.46
C PHE A 783 -24.43 4.71 10.59
N SER A 784 -25.57 4.58 9.93
CA SER A 784 -25.81 3.56 8.91
C SER A 784 -26.63 4.17 7.78
N ASN A 785 -26.22 3.92 6.53
CA ASN A 785 -26.81 4.53 5.33
C ASN A 785 -26.94 6.06 5.43
N SER A 786 -25.87 6.71 5.93
CA SER A 786 -25.76 8.17 6.07
C SER A 786 -26.74 8.80 7.07
N LYS A 787 -27.27 8.01 8.01
CA LYS A 787 -28.21 8.44 9.06
C LYS A 787 -27.82 7.93 10.44
N VAL A 788 -28.11 8.72 11.48
CA VAL A 788 -27.99 8.26 12.87
C VAL A 788 -29.06 7.19 13.12
N THR A 789 -28.62 5.99 13.53
CA THR A 789 -29.49 4.84 13.84
C THR A 789 -29.49 4.47 15.32
N GLN A 790 -28.40 4.79 16.02
CA GLN A 790 -28.30 4.67 17.46
C GLN A 790 -27.63 5.93 18.01
N PHE A 791 -28.22 6.49 19.06
CA PHE A 791 -27.68 7.63 19.78
C PHE A 791 -27.81 7.37 21.29
N ASN A 792 -26.70 7.42 21.99
CA ASN A 792 -26.64 7.27 23.44
C ASN A 792 -25.65 8.30 23.99
N ALA A 793 -26.16 9.25 24.77
CA ALA A 793 -25.33 10.27 25.42
C ALA A 793 -25.65 10.34 26.91
N LYS A 794 -24.62 10.48 27.73
CA LYS A 794 -24.73 10.73 29.17
C LYS A 794 -23.82 11.90 29.52
N VAL A 795 -24.40 12.90 30.18
CA VAL A 795 -23.67 14.06 30.66
C VAL A 795 -23.85 14.20 32.17
N GLY A 796 -22.80 14.62 32.84
CA GLY A 796 -22.75 14.80 34.28
C GLY A 796 -22.61 16.28 34.64
N LEU A 797 -23.41 16.72 35.60
CA LEU A 797 -23.24 17.99 36.30
C LEU A 797 -22.83 17.71 37.74
N VAL A 798 -21.55 17.92 38.06
CA VAL A 798 -21.03 17.83 39.43
C VAL A 798 -21.52 19.04 40.21
N LEU A 799 -22.14 18.77 41.36
CA LEU A 799 -22.71 19.78 42.26
C LEU A 799 -22.11 19.66 43.65
N ASN A 800 -20.92 20.24 43.86
CA ASN A 800 -20.25 20.24 45.16
C ASN A 800 -20.71 21.37 46.07
N ALA A 801 -21.22 22.48 45.52
CA ALA A 801 -21.85 23.54 46.29
C ALA A 801 -22.98 24.24 45.51
N LEU A 802 -24.03 24.67 46.23
CA LEU A 802 -25.09 25.56 45.74
C LEU A 802 -25.42 26.59 46.82
N PHE A 803 -25.87 27.78 46.41
CA PHE A 803 -26.15 28.89 47.34
C PHE A 803 -24.95 29.22 48.28
N GLY A 804 -23.72 28.98 47.81
CA GLY A 804 -22.49 29.17 48.61
C GLY A 804 -22.31 28.16 49.75
N ARG A 805 -23.02 27.02 49.72
CA ARG A 805 -22.98 25.97 50.74
C ARG A 805 -22.60 24.62 50.12
N PRO A 806 -21.70 23.84 50.75
CA PRO A 806 -21.35 22.52 50.25
C PRO A 806 -22.52 21.55 50.24
N LEU A 807 -22.53 20.66 49.26
CA LEU A 807 -23.56 19.64 49.06
C LEU A 807 -23.03 18.23 49.28
N THR A 808 -23.96 17.30 49.55
CA THR A 808 -23.72 15.86 49.53
C THR A 808 -24.92 15.15 48.94
N LEU A 809 -24.68 14.40 47.87
CA LEU A 809 -25.68 13.55 47.24
C LEU A 809 -26.08 12.42 48.19
N LEU A 810 -27.38 12.30 48.49
CA LEU A 810 -27.95 11.26 49.34
C LEU A 810 -28.53 10.10 48.51
N SER A 811 -29.09 10.40 47.34
CA SER A 811 -29.65 9.43 46.40
C SER A 811 -29.95 10.13 45.06
N PRO A 812 -29.81 9.47 43.90
CA PRO A 812 -29.33 8.11 43.68
C PRO A 812 -27.83 7.97 43.95
N VAL A 813 -27.38 6.76 44.30
CA VAL A 813 -25.96 6.45 44.45
C VAL A 813 -25.31 6.42 43.06
N PRO A 814 -24.36 7.31 42.75
CA PRO A 814 -23.70 7.32 41.44
C PRO A 814 -22.92 6.01 41.24
N SER A 815 -22.95 5.46 40.03
CA SER A 815 -22.08 4.33 39.66
C SER A 815 -20.66 4.86 39.41
N PRO A 816 -19.60 4.21 39.91
CA PRO A 816 -18.23 4.51 39.48
C PRO A 816 -18.12 4.46 37.95
N PRO A 817 -17.34 5.34 37.29
CA PRO A 817 -16.32 6.24 37.86
C PRO A 817 -16.80 7.64 38.25
N LEU A 818 -18.11 7.90 38.36
CA LEU A 818 -18.62 9.25 38.61
C LEU A 818 -18.22 9.81 39.97
N GLU A 819 -17.99 11.12 40.01
CA GLU A 819 -17.76 11.83 41.28
C GLU A 819 -19.00 11.74 42.18
N ALA A 820 -18.76 11.72 43.50
CA ALA A 820 -19.75 11.44 44.54
C ALA A 820 -20.93 12.45 44.64
N ASN A 821 -20.98 13.48 43.79
CA ASN A 821 -21.99 14.55 43.79
C ASN A 821 -22.57 14.87 42.39
N THR A 822 -22.56 13.91 41.46
CA THR A 822 -22.92 14.15 40.05
C THR A 822 -24.41 13.91 39.77
N LEU A 823 -25.07 14.91 39.18
CA LEU A 823 -26.39 14.79 38.56
C LEU A 823 -26.22 14.34 37.11
N VAL A 824 -26.80 13.19 36.75
CA VAL A 824 -26.64 12.58 35.42
C VAL A 824 -27.87 12.84 34.56
N LEU A 825 -27.67 13.39 33.37
CA LEU A 825 -28.70 13.55 32.35
C LEU A 825 -28.43 12.61 31.18
N LYS A 826 -29.48 11.96 30.69
CA LYS A 826 -29.41 11.14 29.47
C LYS A 826 -29.94 11.92 28.27
N GLY A 827 -29.22 11.85 27.16
CA GLY A 827 -29.63 12.38 25.88
C GLY A 827 -30.59 11.43 25.16
N GLN A 828 -31.66 11.98 24.60
CA GLN A 828 -32.56 11.30 23.68
C GLN A 828 -32.54 12.02 22.33
N TYR A 829 -32.27 11.27 21.26
CA TYR A 829 -32.27 11.77 19.90
C TYR A 829 -33.64 11.56 19.26
N GLN A 830 -34.18 12.60 18.62
CA GLN A 830 -35.40 12.53 17.83
C GLN A 830 -35.22 13.33 16.54
N THR A 831 -35.69 12.78 15.42
CA THR A 831 -35.70 13.51 14.15
C THR A 831 -36.99 14.30 14.02
N GLN A 832 -36.89 15.62 13.88
CA GLN A 832 -38.02 16.51 13.61
C GLN A 832 -37.80 17.23 12.28
N ASN A 833 -38.71 17.05 11.32
CA ASN A 833 -38.60 17.63 9.96
C ASN A 833 -37.29 17.29 9.23
N GLY A 834 -36.75 16.09 9.45
CA GLY A 834 -35.48 15.65 8.84
C GLY A 834 -34.22 16.18 9.54
N VAL A 835 -34.36 17.00 10.58
CA VAL A 835 -33.26 17.51 11.41
C VAL A 835 -33.24 16.73 12.73
N GLY A 836 -32.09 16.15 13.07
CA GLY A 836 -31.88 15.52 14.38
C GLY A 836 -31.87 16.56 15.49
N GLN A 837 -32.64 16.32 16.55
CA GLN A 837 -32.58 17.08 17.79
C GLN A 837 -32.26 16.17 18.97
N VAL A 838 -31.52 16.70 19.94
CA VAL A 838 -31.17 15.99 21.18
C VAL A 838 -31.73 16.73 22.39
N THR A 839 -32.44 16.00 23.23
CA THR A 839 -32.92 16.51 24.52
C THR A 839 -32.25 15.77 25.66
N PHE A 840 -31.80 16.49 26.68
CA PHE A 840 -31.16 15.91 27.86
C PHE A 840 -32.08 16.05 29.06
N ARG A 841 -32.32 14.94 29.77
CA ARG A 841 -33.16 14.93 30.97
C ARG A 841 -32.63 13.94 32.01
N THR A 842 -32.89 14.20 33.28
CA THR A 842 -32.74 13.21 34.34
C THR A 842 -33.82 12.14 34.22
N LEU A 843 -33.51 10.89 34.59
CA LEU A 843 -34.48 9.78 34.61
C LEU A 843 -35.03 9.49 36.00
N ALA A 844 -34.41 10.04 37.03
CA ALA A 844 -34.77 9.87 38.42
C ALA A 844 -34.58 11.21 39.17
N PRO A 845 -35.29 11.41 40.29
CA PRO A 845 -35.04 12.56 41.15
C PRO A 845 -33.68 12.43 41.86
N TYR A 846 -33.05 13.57 42.15
CA TYR A 846 -31.79 13.65 42.90
C TYR A 846 -32.00 14.38 44.23
N LEU A 847 -31.45 13.85 45.30
CA LEU A 847 -31.54 14.41 46.64
C LEU A 847 -30.15 14.82 47.13
N TYR A 848 -29.97 16.10 47.42
CA TYR A 848 -28.75 16.62 48.03
C TYR A 848 -29.02 17.22 49.41
N ALA A 849 -28.12 16.99 50.36
CA ALA A 849 -28.08 17.66 51.64
C ALA A 849 -27.06 18.81 51.64
N PHE A 850 -27.42 19.93 52.26
CA PHE A 850 -26.51 21.04 52.51
C PHE A 850 -25.72 20.79 53.79
N LYS A 851 -24.38 20.83 53.72
CA LYS A 851 -23.51 20.68 54.88
C LYS A 851 -23.31 22.03 55.59
N PRO A 852 -23.50 22.10 56.93
CA PRO A 852 -23.07 23.27 57.68
C PRO A 852 -21.54 23.38 57.63
N PRO A 853 -20.98 24.60 57.56
CA PRO A 853 -19.53 24.81 57.44
C PRO A 853 -18.75 24.40 58.70
N SER A 854 -19.43 24.34 59.85
CA SER A 854 -18.89 23.86 61.13
C SER A 854 -20.03 23.40 62.04
N PRO A 855 -19.75 22.58 63.07
CA PRO A 855 -20.73 22.26 64.11
C PRO A 855 -21.28 23.54 64.76
N GLY A 856 -22.60 23.66 64.83
CA GLY A 856 -23.28 24.84 65.39
C GLY A 856 -23.42 26.04 64.44
N ALA A 857 -23.02 25.94 63.17
CA ALA A 857 -23.28 26.97 62.17
C ALA A 857 -24.76 26.98 61.73
N SER A 858 -25.25 28.15 61.26
CA SER A 858 -26.60 28.26 60.71
C SER A 858 -26.80 27.40 59.47
N GLN A 859 -27.90 26.65 59.43
CA GLN A 859 -28.29 25.78 58.33
C GLN A 859 -29.71 26.17 57.88
N VAL A 860 -29.81 27.14 56.97
CA VAL A 860 -31.12 27.62 56.47
C VAL A 860 -31.77 26.58 55.55
N LEU A 861 -31.04 26.10 54.56
CA LEU A 861 -31.44 24.97 53.72
C LEU A 861 -30.85 23.69 54.30
N SER A 862 -31.68 22.67 54.46
CA SER A 862 -31.25 21.33 54.88
C SER A 862 -31.01 20.45 53.65
N GLU A 863 -31.93 20.48 52.69
CA GLU A 863 -31.91 19.63 51.50
C GLU A 863 -32.44 20.34 50.26
N ILE A 864 -32.08 19.82 49.09
CA ILE A 864 -32.69 20.16 47.80
C ILE A 864 -33.05 18.86 47.09
N HIS A 865 -34.34 18.74 46.75
CA HIS A 865 -34.91 17.59 46.06
C HIS A 865 -35.14 17.99 44.61
N MET A 866 -34.27 17.57 43.70
CA MET A 866 -34.38 17.87 42.28
C MET A 866 -35.28 16.83 41.62
N ALA A 867 -36.51 17.21 41.32
CA ALA A 867 -37.48 16.34 40.65
C ALA A 867 -37.08 16.08 39.19
N GLY A 868 -36.46 17.06 38.53
CA GLY A 868 -35.94 16.91 37.18
C GLY A 868 -34.97 18.01 36.79
N ALA A 869 -34.06 17.69 35.88
CA ALA A 869 -33.21 18.67 35.21
C ALA A 869 -33.19 18.43 33.71
N SER A 870 -32.95 19.50 32.95
CA SER A 870 -32.68 19.44 31.52
C SER A 870 -31.52 20.34 31.13
N LEU A 871 -30.81 19.99 30.06
CA LEU A 871 -29.78 20.84 29.45
C LEU A 871 -30.31 21.35 28.11
N VAL A 872 -30.27 22.67 27.92
CA VAL A 872 -30.79 23.34 26.71
C VAL A 872 -29.77 24.33 26.15
N PRO A 873 -29.65 24.46 24.82
CA PRO A 873 -28.81 25.49 24.22
C PRO A 873 -29.43 26.87 24.41
N THR A 874 -28.60 27.88 24.69
CA THR A 874 -29.04 29.28 24.86
C THR A 874 -28.43 30.23 23.83
N GLY A 875 -27.39 29.79 23.12
CA GLY A 875 -26.90 30.45 21.91
C GLY A 875 -25.46 30.10 21.57
N THR A 876 -25.06 30.38 20.33
CA THR A 876 -23.67 30.26 19.86
C THR A 876 -23.30 31.56 19.18
N THR A 877 -22.15 32.15 19.54
CA THR A 877 -21.64 33.40 18.95
C THR A 877 -20.25 33.18 18.37
N SER A 878 -19.95 33.75 17.20
CA SER A 878 -18.61 33.77 16.63
C SER A 878 -17.98 35.15 16.79
N ASP A 879 -16.65 35.19 16.98
CA ASP A 879 -15.86 36.41 17.06
C ASP A 879 -15.24 36.83 15.69
N GLY A 880 -15.56 36.11 14.62
CA GLY A 880 -15.04 36.36 13.27
C GLY A 880 -13.66 35.74 12.98
N SER A 881 -13.01 35.12 13.98
CA SER A 881 -11.73 34.39 13.80
C SER A 881 -11.89 32.92 13.40
N GLY A 882 -13.14 32.44 13.33
CA GLY A 882 -13.47 31.02 13.21
C GLY A 882 -13.78 30.36 14.56
N ALA A 883 -13.30 30.93 15.67
CA ALA A 883 -13.67 30.49 17.01
C ALA A 883 -15.14 30.76 17.33
N ARG A 884 -15.72 29.92 18.19
CA ARG A 884 -17.13 30.02 18.59
C ARG A 884 -17.29 29.89 20.10
N LYS A 885 -18.04 30.79 20.71
CA LYS A 885 -18.49 30.70 22.10
C LYS A 885 -19.86 30.02 22.13
N VAL A 886 -19.94 28.85 22.75
CA VAL A 886 -21.17 28.07 22.92
C VAL A 886 -21.75 28.34 24.31
N LYS A 887 -23.07 28.55 24.39
CA LYS A 887 -23.80 28.78 25.63
C LYS A 887 -24.95 27.79 25.75
N ALA A 888 -25.06 27.18 26.91
CA ALA A 888 -26.14 26.29 27.29
C ALA A 888 -26.55 26.54 28.75
N ARG A 889 -27.68 25.99 29.17
CA ARG A 889 -28.18 26.15 30.54
C ARG A 889 -28.78 24.85 31.04
N PHE A 890 -28.38 24.46 32.24
CA PHE A 890 -29.13 23.49 33.03
C PHE A 890 -30.35 24.18 33.63
N GLN A 891 -31.54 23.65 33.36
CA GLN A 891 -32.80 24.08 33.96
C GLN A 891 -33.26 23.00 34.93
N ILE A 892 -33.29 23.35 36.20
CA ILE A 892 -33.59 22.42 37.30
C ILE A 892 -34.93 22.81 37.95
N GLY A 893 -35.76 21.82 38.22
CA GLY A 893 -37.00 21.95 38.99
C GLY A 893 -37.05 20.94 40.12
N GLY A 894 -37.74 21.30 41.21
CA GLY A 894 -37.74 20.48 42.41
C GLY A 894 -38.32 21.20 43.62
N GLU A 895 -37.80 20.86 44.79
CA GLU A 895 -38.22 21.42 46.08
C GLU A 895 -37.01 21.85 46.91
N LEU A 896 -37.11 23.02 47.56
CA LEU A 896 -36.17 23.49 48.56
C LEU A 896 -36.67 23.16 49.96
N TRP A 897 -35.84 22.49 50.76
CA TRP A 897 -36.20 22.05 52.10
C TRP A 897 -35.42 22.88 53.12
N PHE A 898 -36.14 23.58 54.00
CA PHE A 898 -35.55 24.46 55.00
C PHE A 898 -35.47 23.77 56.36
N SER A 899 -34.42 24.06 57.13
CA SER A 899 -34.32 23.57 58.51
C SER A 899 -35.41 24.19 59.38
N ALA A 900 -36.03 23.37 60.24
CA ALA A 900 -36.95 23.86 61.28
C ALA A 900 -36.23 24.66 62.38
N SER A 901 -34.91 24.45 62.52
CA SER A 901 -34.05 25.11 63.50
C SER A 901 -32.80 25.67 62.82
N PRO A 902 -32.93 26.70 61.95
CA PRO A 902 -31.85 27.15 61.08
C PRO A 902 -30.74 27.92 61.80
N PHE A 903 -30.97 28.36 63.04
CA PHE A 903 -30.03 29.15 63.84
C PHE A 903 -29.71 28.44 65.16
N PRO A 904 -28.46 28.50 65.64
CA PRO A 904 -28.01 27.84 66.89
C PRO A 904 -28.46 28.63 68.12
N VAL A 905 -29.77 28.71 68.35
CA VAL A 905 -30.38 29.38 69.51
C VAL A 905 -31.10 28.36 70.40
N PRO A 906 -31.20 28.60 71.73
CA PRO A 906 -31.82 27.66 72.67
C PRO A 906 -33.28 27.31 72.35
N ASP A 907 -34.04 28.30 71.88
CA ASP A 907 -35.45 28.18 71.48
C ASP A 907 -35.57 28.43 69.97
N PRO A 908 -35.43 27.39 69.12
CA PRO A 908 -35.43 27.57 67.68
C PRO A 908 -36.83 27.95 67.16
N ILE A 909 -36.87 29.00 66.33
CA ILE A 909 -38.07 29.42 65.60
C ILE A 909 -37.96 28.98 64.15
N ASP A 910 -39.00 28.30 63.66
CA ASP A 910 -39.11 27.94 62.25
C ASP A 910 -39.52 29.12 61.37
N LEU A 911 -38.52 29.91 60.98
CA LEU A 911 -38.69 31.14 60.21
C LEU A 911 -38.99 30.91 58.72
N PHE A 912 -38.71 29.71 58.19
CA PHE A 912 -38.81 29.45 56.74
C PHE A 912 -39.95 28.50 56.38
N SER A 913 -40.47 27.71 57.33
CA SER A 913 -41.78 27.05 57.26
C SER A 913 -41.99 25.98 56.17
N TYR A 914 -41.00 25.64 55.33
CA TYR A 914 -41.13 24.62 54.28
C TYR A 914 -40.18 23.44 54.49
N GLY A 915 -40.62 22.20 54.23
CA GLY A 915 -39.85 20.96 54.43
C GLY A 915 -40.16 20.24 55.76
N ALA A 916 -39.53 19.10 56.02
CA ALA A 916 -39.90 18.22 57.14
C ALA A 916 -39.50 18.70 58.56
N ALA A 917 -40.32 18.33 59.54
CA ALA A 917 -39.96 18.07 60.94
C ALA A 917 -40.36 16.62 61.36
N GLY A 918 -40.48 15.72 60.36
CA GLY A 918 -40.95 14.33 60.42
C GLY A 918 -41.16 13.72 59.01
N SER A 919 -41.45 12.42 58.90
CA SER A 919 -41.35 11.61 57.65
C SER A 919 -42.44 11.83 56.57
N GLY A 920 -42.97 13.04 56.40
CA GLY A 920 -44.05 13.29 55.42
C GLY A 920 -44.29 14.76 55.02
N GLY A 921 -43.31 15.66 55.21
CA GLY A 921 -43.41 17.05 54.72
C GLY A 921 -43.16 17.17 53.21
N THR A 922 -43.54 18.30 52.60
CA THR A 922 -43.12 18.69 51.23
C THR A 922 -42.28 19.98 51.32
N GLY A 923 -41.26 20.10 50.47
CA GLY A 923 -40.44 21.31 50.42
C GLY A 923 -41.12 22.43 49.64
N LEU A 924 -40.49 23.61 49.59
CA LEU A 924 -40.96 24.73 48.76
C LEU A 924 -40.73 24.39 47.28
N PRO A 925 -41.77 24.18 46.46
CA PRO A 925 -41.59 23.86 45.06
C PRO A 925 -40.95 25.02 44.29
N PHE A 926 -40.07 24.71 43.35
CA PHE A 926 -39.44 25.67 42.45
C PHE A 926 -39.28 25.10 41.03
N ALA A 927 -39.17 26.02 40.07
CA ALA A 927 -38.84 25.72 38.69
C ALA A 927 -37.75 26.67 38.16
N ASN A 928 -37.14 26.29 37.04
CA ASN A 928 -36.21 27.11 36.26
C ASN A 928 -34.94 27.55 36.97
N MET A 929 -34.51 26.87 38.05
CA MET A 929 -33.22 27.16 38.66
C MET A 929 -32.11 26.89 37.64
N GLY A 930 -31.37 27.94 37.27
CA GLY A 930 -30.42 27.96 36.19
C GLY A 930 -28.97 27.75 36.63
N ILE A 931 -28.25 26.91 35.90
CA ILE A 931 -26.78 26.90 35.89
C ILE A 931 -26.34 27.10 34.44
N ASP A 932 -25.68 28.23 34.17
CA ASP A 932 -25.18 28.58 32.85
C ASP A 932 -23.87 27.86 32.57
N LEU A 933 -23.80 27.23 31.41
CA LEU A 933 -22.60 26.61 30.85
C LEU A 933 -22.12 27.48 29.68
N THR A 934 -20.84 27.83 29.67
CA THR A 934 -20.18 28.48 28.54
C THR A 934 -18.80 27.87 28.32
N PHE A 935 -18.44 27.64 27.06
CA PHE A 935 -17.10 27.20 26.65
C PHE A 935 -16.81 27.70 25.24
N ASP A 936 -15.53 27.65 24.85
CA ASP A 936 -15.06 28.14 23.57
C ASP A 936 -14.57 26.98 22.70
N LEU A 937 -14.98 26.99 21.42
CA LEU A 937 -14.46 26.15 20.35
C LEU A 937 -13.41 26.94 19.56
N ASP A 938 -12.33 26.27 19.17
CA ASP A 938 -11.33 26.82 18.26
C ASP A 938 -11.83 26.87 16.80
N ALA A 939 -10.97 27.34 15.88
CA ALA A 939 -11.30 27.44 14.45
C ALA A 939 -11.53 26.08 13.76
N ASN A 940 -11.20 24.98 14.44
CA ASN A 940 -11.34 23.60 14.00
C ASN A 940 -12.51 22.89 14.71
N GLY A 941 -13.31 23.63 15.48
CA GLY A 941 -14.46 23.11 16.21
C GLY A 941 -14.11 22.24 17.42
N ALA A 942 -12.88 22.26 17.89
CA ALA A 942 -12.44 21.55 19.09
C ALA A 942 -12.60 22.42 20.34
N THR A 943 -12.90 21.82 21.49
CA THR A 943 -13.04 22.57 22.74
C THR A 943 -11.68 23.07 23.21
N ILE A 944 -11.57 24.37 23.48
CA ILE A 944 -10.36 24.98 24.04
C ILE A 944 -10.24 24.54 25.51
N PRO A 945 -9.18 23.79 25.90
CA PRO A 945 -9.02 23.32 27.26
C PRO A 945 -9.08 24.46 28.28
N GLY A 946 -9.84 24.27 29.37
CA GLY A 946 -10.00 25.26 30.43
C GLY A 946 -10.92 26.45 30.10
N SER A 947 -11.52 26.52 28.90
CA SER A 947 -12.50 27.57 28.55
C SER A 947 -13.88 27.37 29.21
N GLN A 948 -14.14 26.19 29.74
CA GLN A 948 -15.40 25.85 30.40
C GLN A 948 -15.64 26.71 31.64
N THR A 949 -16.81 27.32 31.71
CA THR A 949 -17.30 28.09 32.85
C THR A 949 -18.71 27.65 33.19
N LEU A 950 -18.96 27.44 34.49
CA LEU A 950 -20.28 27.17 35.05
C LEU A 950 -20.64 28.25 36.07
N ALA A 951 -21.81 28.84 35.92
CA ALA A 951 -22.30 29.88 36.82
C ALA A 951 -23.71 29.56 37.33
N PHE A 952 -23.85 29.47 38.65
CA PHE A 952 -25.17 29.36 39.27
C PHE A 952 -25.90 30.70 39.23
N ASP A 953 -27.09 30.73 38.61
CA ASP A 953 -27.93 31.92 38.49
C ASP A 953 -29.23 31.74 39.31
N PRO A 954 -29.23 32.11 40.61
CA PRO A 954 -30.42 32.00 41.45
C PRO A 954 -31.55 32.96 41.04
N SER A 955 -31.32 33.94 40.16
CA SER A 955 -32.35 34.90 39.75
C SER A 955 -33.41 34.28 38.82
N THR A 956 -33.07 33.15 38.20
CA THR A 956 -33.95 32.38 37.32
C THR A 956 -34.93 31.47 38.07
N LEU A 957 -34.68 31.25 39.37
CA LEU A 957 -35.50 30.38 40.21
C LEU A 957 -36.88 31.00 40.44
N VAL A 958 -37.92 30.28 40.04
CA VAL A 958 -39.32 30.64 40.25
C VAL A 958 -39.91 29.73 41.32
N ALA A 959 -40.19 30.29 42.50
CA ALA A 959 -40.84 29.55 43.58
C ALA A 959 -42.36 29.47 43.36
N ALA A 960 -42.94 28.31 43.67
CA ALA A 960 -44.38 28.03 43.56
C ALA A 960 -44.91 27.53 44.92
N PRO A 961 -45.05 28.41 45.93
CA PRO A 961 -45.50 28.02 47.27
C PRO A 961 -46.91 27.42 47.24
N THR A 962 -47.11 26.32 47.96
CA THR A 962 -48.42 25.66 48.13
C THR A 962 -48.76 25.53 49.61
N ALA A 963 -50.06 25.54 49.95
CA ALA A 963 -50.50 25.40 51.34
C ALA A 963 -50.06 24.05 51.95
N SER A 964 -50.00 22.99 51.15
CA SER A 964 -49.54 21.66 51.56
C SER A 964 -48.04 21.59 51.89
N ALA A 965 -47.25 22.56 51.41
CA ALA A 965 -45.81 22.64 51.69
C ALA A 965 -45.48 23.38 52.98
N ILE A 966 -46.45 24.07 53.59
CA ILE A 966 -46.22 24.79 54.85
C ILE A 966 -46.24 23.78 56.01
N ARG A 967 -45.12 23.71 56.73
CA ARG A 967 -44.93 22.88 57.92
C ARG A 967 -45.95 23.27 59.01
N PRO A 968 -46.61 22.33 59.69
CA PRO A 968 -47.46 22.63 60.85
C PRO A 968 -46.66 23.30 61.98
N ASN A 969 -47.30 24.21 62.73
CA ASN A 969 -46.70 24.96 63.85
C ASN A 969 -45.48 25.83 63.47
N SER A 970 -45.37 26.21 62.20
CA SER A 970 -44.36 27.13 61.66
C SER A 970 -44.84 28.57 61.55
N LEU A 971 -43.94 29.52 61.29
CA LEU A 971 -44.26 30.94 61.12
C LEU A 971 -45.38 31.20 60.09
N LEU A 972 -45.30 30.58 58.90
CA LEU A 972 -46.30 30.76 57.84
C LEU A 972 -47.63 30.06 58.14
N SER A 973 -47.66 29.09 59.07
CA SER A 973 -48.90 28.46 59.54
C SER A 973 -49.59 29.28 60.64
N ALA A 974 -48.81 30.04 61.43
CA ALA A 974 -49.30 30.78 62.59
C ALA A 974 -49.69 32.24 62.26
N LEU A 975 -49.10 32.81 61.20
CA LEU A 975 -49.33 34.20 60.78
C LEU A 975 -49.82 34.27 59.33
N PRO A 976 -50.65 35.28 58.96
CA PRO A 976 -51.17 35.46 57.60
C PRO A 976 -50.10 36.04 56.64
N LEU A 977 -48.96 35.35 56.55
CA LEU A 977 -47.83 35.70 55.71
C LEU A 977 -47.83 34.81 54.46
N ARG A 978 -47.34 35.34 53.34
CA ARG A 978 -47.15 34.58 52.09
C ARG A 978 -45.75 34.77 51.55
N PHE A 979 -45.20 33.72 50.96
CA PHE A 979 -43.97 33.85 50.20
C PHE A 979 -44.20 34.76 48.98
N SER A 980 -43.25 35.66 48.72
CA SER A 980 -43.35 36.63 47.61
C SER A 980 -42.28 36.38 46.54
N LYS A 981 -41.00 36.42 46.92
CA LYS A 981 -39.87 36.22 46.00
C LYS A 981 -38.60 35.83 46.74
N PHE A 982 -37.68 35.18 46.04
CA PHE A 982 -36.28 35.10 46.46
C PHE A 982 -35.55 36.40 46.13
N LEU A 983 -34.64 36.79 47.01
CA LEU A 983 -33.69 37.87 46.77
C LEU A 983 -32.28 37.27 46.84
N ALA A 984 -31.54 37.35 45.72
CA ALA A 984 -30.13 36.97 45.64
C ALA A 984 -29.30 38.19 45.22
N PRO A 985 -29.09 39.16 46.13
CA PRO A 985 -28.45 40.41 45.77
C PRO A 985 -26.94 40.26 45.77
N THR A 986 -26.29 40.86 44.78
CA THR A 986 -24.82 40.93 44.65
C THR A 986 -24.18 41.91 45.64
N GLN A 987 -24.98 42.58 46.47
CA GLN A 987 -24.58 43.49 47.55
C GLN A 987 -25.43 43.21 48.80
N PRO A 988 -25.00 43.63 50.00
CA PRO A 988 -25.78 43.45 51.22
C PRO A 988 -27.21 43.98 51.11
N LEU A 989 -28.16 43.22 51.65
CA LEU A 989 -29.56 43.62 51.77
C LEU A 989 -29.69 44.77 52.76
N THR A 990 -30.35 45.84 52.33
CA THR A 990 -30.84 46.91 53.23
C THR A 990 -32.35 46.82 53.32
N ALA A 991 -32.96 47.34 54.39
CA ALA A 991 -34.42 47.35 54.55
C ALA A 991 -35.13 48.00 53.35
N ALA A 992 -34.57 49.10 52.84
CA ALA A 992 -35.03 49.76 51.62
C ALA A 992 -34.94 48.86 50.36
N ARG A 993 -33.85 48.10 50.18
CA ARG A 993 -33.68 47.19 49.02
C ARG A 993 -34.55 45.94 49.11
N ALA A 994 -34.86 45.48 50.31
CA ALA A 994 -35.79 44.38 50.55
C ALA A 994 -37.27 44.80 50.36
N GLY A 995 -37.55 46.11 50.25
CA GLY A 995 -38.91 46.63 50.34
C GLY A 995 -39.56 46.34 51.70
N ALA A 996 -38.74 46.12 52.72
CA ALA A 996 -39.17 45.70 54.04
C ALA A 996 -39.37 46.92 54.95
N GLN A 997 -40.49 46.96 55.66
CA GLN A 997 -40.66 47.85 56.82
C GLN A 997 -40.24 47.09 58.07
N THR A 998 -39.49 47.75 58.96
CA THR A 998 -39.18 47.19 60.27
C THR A 998 -40.48 47.05 61.06
N VAL A 999 -40.87 45.81 61.36
CA VAL A 999 -41.99 45.55 62.27
C VAL A 999 -41.40 45.30 63.66
N HIS A 1000 -41.72 46.15 64.63
CA HIS A 1000 -41.40 45.88 66.04
C HIS A 1000 -42.35 44.80 66.54
N VAL A 1001 -41.86 43.57 66.70
CA VAL A 1001 -42.68 42.47 67.22
C VAL A 1001 -42.70 42.50 68.75
N LEU A 1002 -43.35 43.52 69.32
CA LEU A 1002 -43.69 43.58 70.75
C LEU A 1002 -44.88 42.66 71.13
N GLN A 1003 -45.38 41.86 70.18
CA GLN A 1003 -46.51 40.95 70.39
C GLN A 1003 -46.12 39.46 70.48
N LEU A 1004 -44.82 39.12 70.42
CA LEU A 1004 -44.34 37.74 70.67
C LEU A 1004 -43.85 37.52 72.13
N GLU A 1005 -43.88 38.53 73.00
CA GLU A 1005 -43.42 38.43 74.40
C GLU A 1005 -44.44 37.80 75.39
N THR A 1006 -45.51 37.13 74.94
CA THR A 1006 -46.52 36.56 75.87
C THR A 1006 -46.62 35.03 75.89
N LEU A 1007 -45.55 34.31 75.59
CA LEU A 1007 -45.50 32.84 75.79
C LEU A 1007 -44.36 32.38 76.70
N THR A 1008 -44.10 33.13 77.76
CA THR A 1008 -43.45 32.60 78.98
C THR A 1008 -44.46 32.66 80.13
N GLY A 1009 -45.16 31.56 80.40
CA GLY A 1009 -45.98 31.43 81.61
C GLY A 1009 -47.14 30.44 81.53
N ASP A 1010 -46.89 29.26 82.10
CA ASP A 1010 -47.79 28.32 82.75
C ASP A 1010 -49.02 27.73 82.04
N ALA A 1011 -49.00 26.40 81.99
CA ALA A 1011 -50.14 25.55 81.78
C ALA A 1011 -51.18 25.79 82.89
N ASP A 1012 -52.36 26.28 82.51
CA ASP A 1012 -53.56 26.05 83.29
C ASP A 1012 -54.55 25.22 82.48
N ALA A 1013 -54.88 24.06 83.03
CA ALA A 1013 -55.77 23.08 82.44
C ALA A 1013 -57.22 23.57 82.57
N GLY A 1014 -57.97 23.65 81.46
CA GLY A 1014 -59.43 23.82 81.60
C GLY A 1014 -60.23 24.24 80.38
N SER A 1015 -60.42 23.31 79.42
CA SER A 1015 -61.64 23.15 78.58
C SER A 1015 -62.07 24.27 77.61
N PRO A 1016 -63.03 24.00 76.69
CA PRO A 1016 -63.08 22.92 75.70
C PRO A 1016 -63.12 23.46 74.25
N VAL A 1017 -62.92 22.54 73.30
CA VAL A 1017 -63.04 22.75 71.85
C VAL A 1017 -64.41 23.35 71.46
N PRO A 1018 -64.48 24.41 70.62
CA PRO A 1018 -65.69 24.75 69.88
C PRO A 1018 -65.64 24.16 68.46
N THR A 1019 -66.71 23.45 68.15
CA THR A 1019 -67.05 22.77 66.89
C THR A 1019 -67.19 23.72 65.69
N SER A 1020 -66.82 23.21 64.52
CA SER A 1020 -66.97 23.84 63.19
C SER A 1020 -68.40 24.30 62.88
N PRO A 1021 -68.60 25.45 62.22
CA PRO A 1021 -69.83 25.74 61.48
C PRO A 1021 -69.78 25.12 60.07
N PRO A 1022 -70.94 24.77 59.47
CA PRO A 1022 -71.00 23.97 58.26
C PRO A 1022 -70.79 24.79 56.97
N MET A 1023 -70.22 24.13 55.95
CA MET A 1023 -70.01 24.67 54.61
C MET A 1023 -71.33 24.95 53.86
N PRO A 1024 -71.41 26.01 53.05
CA PRO A 1024 -72.43 26.13 52.01
C PRO A 1024 -72.02 25.34 50.75
N VAL A 1025 -72.95 24.52 50.26
CA VAL A 1025 -72.89 23.79 48.98
C VAL A 1025 -73.30 24.73 47.82
N PRO A 1026 -72.70 24.62 46.62
CA PRO A 1026 -73.04 25.46 45.47
C PRO A 1026 -74.19 24.90 44.60
N ALA A 1027 -74.95 25.80 43.97
CA ALA A 1027 -75.76 25.62 42.74
C ALA A 1027 -76.10 27.05 42.24
N VAL A 1028 -76.00 27.44 40.96
CA VAL A 1028 -75.99 26.78 39.64
C VAL A 1028 -74.97 27.48 38.74
#